data_AF-H3CMF8-F1
#
_entry.id   AF-H3CMF8-F1
#
_cell.length_a   1.000
_cell.length_b   1.000
_cell.length_c   1.000
_cell.angle_alpha   90.00
_cell.angle_beta   90.00
_cell.angle_gamma   90.00
#
_symmetry.space_group_name_H-M   'P 1'
#
loop_
_entity.id
_entity.type
_entity.pdbx_description
1 polymer ?
#
loop_
_entity_poly.entity_id
_entity_poly.type
_entity_poly.pdbx_seq_one_letter_code
_entity_poly.pdbx_strand_id
1 'polypeptide(L)'
;MSGLAGKLDPRRVQWGSAWRMFTSRILRTKPVESMLDSSMSGTSSHGTRLARVLSTVDLVSLGVGSCVGTGMYVVSGLVAKEMAGPGVIVSFIIAAVASILSGVCYAEFGVRVPKTTGSAYTYSYVTVGEFVAFFIGWNLILEYLIGTAAGASALSSMADSLANRSISHFMTSHIGTLTGLGKGEQSYPDLLALLISLLVTVIVALGVKNSVGFNNVLNVINLMVWVFMMIAGLFFVNVENWDEGRFLPFGWSGVMQGAATCFYAFIGFDIIATTGEEAKSPNTSIPYAITASLITCLTAYVSVSVILTLMVPSTEIDADAPLMEMFAAHGCMFAKYIVAVGSIAGLTVSLLGSLFPMPRVIYAMAGDGLLFKFLANVSSYTETPAVACVVSGFLAGLLSLLVSLRDLIEMMSIGTLLAYTLVSLCVLLLRYQPEGDIHGFVNFLSEEQSKSKRKEGVLAECEKDACSPTSEADEYGGPPTNTCGAKNLPSLGDNEMLIGKPDKTAYAASHPNYGTVDMATGIEAEESEDGLSRRLKKLIGPRYYTLRIRLGLPGKMDRPTPTTGKTVTVCVLLLFIFFFAFCSFIIFGSSSIAQGHWWALLLLVLLIIFIALLIIIILQQPENPKRLPYMAPCVPFVPASAMLVNIYLMLKLSAITWIRFSIWCFVGVLIYFGYGMWNSTLEITARENEVHASTYQRYDQGVDEGF
;
A
#
# COMPACT_ATOMS: atom_id res chain seq x y z
N MET A 1 -40.22 -48.62 -5.17
CA MET A 1 -40.19 -47.21 -5.62
C MET A 1 -40.65 -46.24 -4.53
N SER A 2 -40.17 -46.36 -3.28
CA SER A 2 -40.52 -45.45 -2.17
C SER A 2 -39.33 -44.99 -1.32
N GLY A 3 -38.09 -45.24 -1.76
CA GLY A 3 -36.87 -44.85 -1.01
C GLY A 3 -36.10 -43.64 -1.57
N LEU A 4 -36.45 -43.17 -2.77
CA LEU A 4 -35.71 -42.09 -3.47
C LEU A 4 -36.44 -40.74 -3.48
N ALA A 5 -37.74 -40.72 -3.17
CA ALA A 5 -38.56 -39.50 -3.12
C ALA A 5 -38.51 -38.76 -1.77
N GLY A 6 -37.88 -39.33 -0.74
CA GLY A 6 -37.74 -38.72 0.59
C GLY A 6 -36.52 -37.80 0.75
N LYS A 7 -35.61 -37.74 -0.23
CA LYS A 7 -34.37 -36.93 -0.19
C LYS A 7 -34.45 -35.60 -0.93
N LEU A 8 -35.59 -35.27 -1.55
CA LEU A 8 -35.80 -34.04 -2.29
C LEU A 8 -37.10 -33.38 -1.81
N ASP A 9 -37.10 -32.94 -0.55
CA ASP A 9 -38.13 -32.01 -0.05
C ASP A 9 -37.64 -30.57 -0.29
N PRO A 10 -38.17 -29.81 -1.27
CA PRO A 10 -37.70 -28.47 -1.60
C PRO A 10 -37.99 -27.42 -0.51
N ARG A 11 -38.72 -27.81 0.55
CA ARG A 11 -39.16 -26.93 1.63
C ARG A 11 -38.22 -26.87 2.83
N ARG A 12 -37.09 -27.59 2.79
CA ARG A 12 -36.02 -27.53 3.81
C ARG A 12 -34.77 -26.77 3.38
N VAL A 13 -34.83 -25.93 2.35
CA VAL A 13 -33.84 -24.83 2.25
C VAL A 13 -34.25 -23.81 3.31
N GLN A 14 -33.75 -23.98 4.53
CA GLN A 14 -33.78 -22.90 5.52
C GLN A 14 -32.98 -21.75 4.91
N TRP A 15 -33.66 -20.80 4.27
CA TRP A 15 -33.05 -19.63 3.64
C TRP A 15 -32.13 -18.89 4.63
N GLY A 16 -32.48 -18.87 5.91
CA GLY A 16 -31.62 -18.32 6.96
C GLY A 16 -30.34 -19.13 7.25
N SER A 17 -30.31 -20.44 6.97
CA SER A 17 -29.10 -21.26 7.06
C SER A 17 -28.23 -21.15 5.81
N ALA A 18 -28.85 -21.15 4.62
CA ALA A 18 -28.16 -20.93 3.35
C ALA A 18 -27.55 -19.52 3.28
N TRP A 19 -28.29 -18.51 3.74
CA TRP A 19 -27.80 -17.13 3.86
C TRP A 19 -26.66 -17.03 4.87
N ARG A 20 -26.77 -17.65 6.05
CA ARG A 20 -25.67 -17.67 7.03
C ARG A 20 -24.44 -18.40 6.51
N MET A 21 -24.62 -19.50 5.79
CA MET A 21 -23.50 -20.24 5.18
C MET A 21 -22.84 -19.39 4.07
N PHE A 22 -23.64 -18.72 3.24
CA PHE A 22 -23.15 -17.82 2.21
C PHE A 22 -22.42 -16.59 2.79
N THR A 23 -22.98 -15.92 3.80
CA THR A 23 -22.31 -14.80 4.46
C THR A 23 -21.06 -15.25 5.21
N SER A 24 -21.09 -16.43 5.84
CA SER A 24 -19.90 -16.99 6.49
C SER A 24 -18.78 -17.29 5.51
N ARG A 25 -19.09 -17.66 4.26
CA ARG A 25 -18.11 -17.89 3.18
C ARG A 25 -17.48 -16.59 2.68
N ILE A 26 -18.28 -15.54 2.53
CA ILE A 26 -17.83 -14.23 2.02
C ILE A 26 -16.98 -13.47 3.06
N LEU A 27 -17.31 -13.58 4.34
CA LEU A 27 -16.63 -12.88 5.43
C LEU A 27 -15.54 -13.72 6.12
N ARG A 28 -15.06 -14.82 5.52
CA ARG A 28 -13.96 -15.59 6.12
C ARG A 28 -12.70 -14.75 6.20
N THR A 29 -12.11 -14.69 7.39
CA THR A 29 -10.79 -14.11 7.58
C THR A 29 -9.77 -15.22 7.62
N LYS A 30 -8.58 -14.96 7.06
CA LYS A 30 -7.49 -15.93 7.11
C LYS A 30 -6.92 -15.96 8.53
N PRO A 31 -6.99 -17.09 9.27
CA PRO A 31 -6.45 -17.17 10.61
C PRO A 31 -4.96 -17.01 10.53
N VAL A 32 -4.41 -16.15 11.37
CA VAL A 32 -3.00 -15.79 11.33
C VAL A 32 -2.11 -17.01 11.52
N GLU A 33 -2.54 -17.97 12.35
CA GLU A 33 -1.85 -19.25 12.62
C GLU A 33 -1.57 -20.08 11.36
N SER A 34 -2.48 -20.07 10.38
CA SER A 34 -2.25 -20.76 9.09
C SER A 34 -1.11 -20.14 8.28
N MET A 35 -0.85 -18.84 8.46
CA MET A 35 0.33 -18.18 7.89
C MET A 35 1.61 -18.58 8.61
N LEU A 36 1.51 -18.94 9.90
CA LEU A 36 2.63 -19.43 10.74
C LEU A 36 3.06 -20.83 10.33
N ASP A 37 2.12 -21.76 10.19
CA ASP A 37 2.41 -23.15 9.80
C ASP A 37 2.99 -23.25 8.40
N SER A 38 2.51 -22.39 7.48
CA SER A 38 3.09 -22.23 6.14
C SER A 38 4.55 -21.75 6.19
N SER A 39 4.93 -20.97 7.21
CA SER A 39 6.29 -20.43 7.38
C SER A 39 7.23 -21.34 8.20
N MET A 40 6.70 -22.13 9.13
CA MET A 40 7.44 -22.96 10.10
C MET A 40 7.68 -24.39 9.61
N SER A 41 6.73 -24.97 8.87
CA SER A 41 6.78 -26.39 8.52
C SER A 41 7.65 -26.72 7.31
N GLY A 42 8.07 -25.72 6.51
CA GLY A 42 8.67 -25.98 5.19
C GLY A 42 7.73 -26.70 4.20
N THR A 43 6.56 -27.13 4.66
CA THR A 43 5.42 -27.68 3.93
C THR A 43 4.35 -26.62 3.80
N SER A 44 4.69 -25.49 3.19
CA SER A 44 3.68 -24.76 2.42
C SER A 44 3.33 -25.62 1.20
N SER A 45 2.06 -25.71 0.81
CA SER A 45 1.71 -26.27 -0.51
C SER A 45 2.28 -25.43 -1.67
N HIS A 46 2.97 -24.33 -1.36
CA HIS A 46 3.68 -23.44 -2.26
C HIS A 46 5.13 -23.28 -1.78
N GLY A 47 6.04 -24.06 -2.37
CA GLY A 47 7.48 -23.97 -2.11
C GLY A 47 8.05 -22.61 -2.51
N THR A 48 9.12 -22.21 -1.80
CA THR A 48 10.01 -21.05 -1.98
C THR A 48 9.55 -19.67 -1.46
N ARG A 49 10.31 -19.16 -0.48
CA ARG A 49 10.25 -17.80 0.09
C ARG A 49 11.00 -16.84 -0.85
N LEU A 50 10.44 -15.66 -1.13
CA LEU A 50 11.13 -14.62 -1.90
C LEU A 50 12.45 -14.20 -1.21
N ALA A 51 13.49 -13.97 -2.00
CA ALA A 51 14.80 -13.57 -1.49
C ALA A 51 14.79 -12.13 -0.97
N ARG A 52 15.34 -11.90 0.23
CA ARG A 52 15.49 -10.55 0.83
C ARG A 52 16.69 -9.82 0.23
N VAL A 53 16.47 -9.08 -0.85
CA VAL A 53 17.53 -8.43 -1.62
C VAL A 53 17.49 -6.90 -1.55
N LEU A 54 16.34 -6.30 -1.26
CA LEU A 54 16.14 -4.85 -1.36
C LEU A 54 16.64 -4.10 -0.12
N SER A 55 17.48 -3.10 -0.34
CA SER A 55 17.89 -2.12 0.67
C SER A 55 16.89 -0.97 0.77
N THR A 56 17.03 -0.14 1.80
CA THR A 56 16.20 1.07 1.99
C THR A 56 16.35 2.05 0.81
N VAL A 57 17.55 2.16 0.24
CA VAL A 57 17.82 3.02 -0.92
C VAL A 57 17.13 2.48 -2.16
N ASP A 58 17.14 1.16 -2.36
CA ASP A 58 16.42 0.53 -3.47
C ASP A 58 14.92 0.76 -3.36
N LEU A 59 14.35 0.69 -2.15
CA LEU A 59 12.94 0.98 -1.90
C LEU A 59 12.57 2.44 -2.18
N VAL A 60 13.42 3.40 -1.77
CA VAL A 60 13.23 4.82 -2.09
C VAL A 60 13.31 5.03 -3.61
N SER A 61 14.29 4.41 -4.27
CA SER A 61 14.47 4.50 -5.72
C SER A 61 13.29 3.90 -6.48
N LEU A 62 12.74 2.77 -6.02
CA LEU A 62 11.52 2.17 -6.57
C LEU A 62 10.30 3.09 -6.40
N GLY A 63 10.12 3.69 -5.22
CA GLY A 63 9.03 4.62 -4.95
C GLY A 63 9.12 5.91 -5.78
N VAL A 64 10.26 6.60 -5.70
CA VAL A 64 10.52 7.83 -6.47
C VAL A 64 10.43 7.53 -7.97
N GLY A 65 11.05 6.45 -8.42
CA GLY A 65 11.05 6.07 -9.83
C GLY A 65 9.66 5.73 -10.36
N SER A 66 8.83 5.06 -9.56
CA SER A 66 7.47 4.73 -10.00
C SER A 66 6.59 5.96 -10.11
N CYS A 67 6.69 6.88 -9.15
CA CYS A 67 5.92 8.11 -9.15
C CYS A 67 6.44 9.07 -10.24
N VAL A 68 7.75 9.39 -10.21
CA VAL A 68 8.42 10.39 -11.08
C VAL A 68 8.70 9.82 -12.48
N GLY A 69 7.62 9.52 -13.21
CA GLY A 69 7.65 9.13 -14.62
C GLY A 69 6.60 9.89 -15.41
N THR A 70 5.54 9.19 -15.82
CA THR A 70 4.46 9.74 -16.65
C THR A 70 3.79 10.96 -16.01
N GLY A 71 3.69 10.98 -14.67
CA GLY A 71 3.18 12.13 -13.92
C GLY A 71 3.98 13.42 -14.17
N MET A 72 5.31 13.31 -14.20
CA MET A 72 6.20 14.47 -14.35
C MET A 72 6.22 14.92 -15.81
N TYR A 73 6.49 13.98 -16.71
CA TYR A 73 6.76 14.28 -18.12
C TYR A 73 5.52 14.55 -18.97
N VAL A 74 4.36 14.02 -18.59
CA VAL A 74 3.13 14.13 -19.40
C VAL A 74 2.03 14.88 -18.63
N VAL A 75 1.67 14.41 -17.43
CA VAL A 75 0.48 14.92 -16.72
C VAL A 75 0.61 16.39 -16.32
N SER A 76 1.82 16.84 -15.96
CA SER A 76 2.05 18.25 -15.60
C SER A 76 1.65 19.22 -16.71
N GLY A 77 2.00 18.90 -17.97
CA GLY A 77 1.63 19.73 -19.11
C GLY A 77 0.18 19.58 -19.54
N LEU A 78 -0.36 18.36 -19.51
CA LEU A 78 -1.78 18.10 -19.81
C LEU A 78 -2.70 18.92 -18.90
N VAL A 79 -2.45 18.88 -17.58
CA VAL A 79 -3.27 19.61 -16.60
C VAL A 79 -3.05 21.12 -16.72
N ALA A 80 -1.82 21.58 -16.96
CA ALA A 80 -1.54 22.98 -17.19
C ALA A 80 -2.29 23.52 -18.42
N LYS A 81 -2.32 22.77 -19.52
CA LYS A 81 -2.96 23.19 -20.77
C LYS A 81 -4.48 23.17 -20.69
N GLU A 82 -5.06 22.08 -20.21
CA GLU A 82 -6.49 21.81 -20.41
C GLU A 82 -7.37 22.04 -19.19
N MET A 83 -6.79 22.14 -17.98
CA MET A 83 -7.61 22.12 -16.74
C MET A 83 -7.32 23.28 -15.80
N ALA A 84 -6.06 23.58 -15.50
CA ALA A 84 -5.70 24.46 -14.38
C ALA A 84 -4.88 25.69 -14.77
N GLY A 85 -4.23 25.72 -15.94
CA GLY A 85 -3.27 26.77 -16.25
C GLY A 85 -2.07 26.73 -15.28
N PRO A 86 -1.49 27.89 -14.93
CA PRO A 86 -0.51 28.02 -13.86
C PRO A 86 -1.00 27.51 -12.49
N GLY A 87 -2.31 27.47 -12.27
CA GLY A 87 -2.96 26.86 -11.11
C GLY A 87 -2.66 25.38 -10.90
N VAL A 88 -2.04 24.69 -11.88
CA VAL A 88 -1.55 23.31 -11.76
C VAL A 88 -0.63 23.11 -10.56
N ILE A 89 0.10 24.15 -10.13
CA ILE A 89 0.94 24.11 -8.91
C ILE A 89 0.09 23.81 -7.68
N VAL A 90 -1.05 24.49 -7.55
CA VAL A 90 -1.99 24.28 -6.45
C VAL A 90 -2.65 22.91 -6.57
N SER A 91 -2.96 22.47 -7.80
CA SER A 91 -3.47 21.12 -8.05
C SER A 91 -2.51 20.02 -7.56
N PHE A 92 -1.21 20.13 -7.84
CA PHE A 92 -0.21 19.19 -7.35
C PHE A 92 -0.04 19.24 -5.83
N ILE A 93 -0.10 20.42 -5.21
CA ILE A 93 -0.03 20.53 -3.74
C ILE A 93 -1.22 19.82 -3.10
N ILE A 94 -2.44 20.01 -3.62
CA ILE A 94 -3.65 19.34 -3.11
C ILE A 94 -3.52 17.81 -3.28
N ALA A 95 -3.10 17.35 -4.46
CA ALA A 95 -2.87 15.94 -4.74
C ALA A 95 -1.78 15.31 -3.85
N ALA A 96 -0.70 16.06 -3.57
CA ALA A 96 0.37 15.63 -2.68
C ALA A 96 -0.12 15.47 -1.23
N VAL A 97 -0.92 16.40 -0.72
CA VAL A 97 -1.49 16.31 0.63
C VAL A 97 -2.37 15.06 0.75
N ALA A 98 -3.23 14.79 -0.25
CA ALA A 98 -4.04 13.56 -0.30
C ALA A 98 -3.16 12.29 -0.26
N SER A 99 -2.08 12.30 -1.02
CA SER A 99 -1.15 11.18 -1.15
C SER A 99 -0.29 10.97 0.09
N ILE A 100 0.13 12.04 0.77
CA ILE A 100 0.87 11.98 2.04
C ILE A 100 -0.02 11.42 3.16
N LEU A 101 -1.28 11.86 3.25
CA LEU A 101 -2.24 11.33 4.22
C LEU A 101 -2.46 9.81 4.02
N SER A 102 -2.61 9.40 2.76
CA SER A 102 -2.73 7.98 2.39
C SER A 102 -1.41 7.22 2.66
N GLY A 103 -0.26 7.79 2.28
CA GLY A 103 1.07 7.21 2.44
C GLY A 103 1.44 6.95 3.90
N VAL A 104 1.05 7.84 4.81
CA VAL A 104 1.22 7.64 6.26
C VAL A 104 0.41 6.44 6.74
N CYS A 105 -0.81 6.24 6.24
CA CYS A 105 -1.62 5.06 6.55
C CYS A 105 -0.96 3.79 5.97
N TYR A 106 -0.43 3.86 4.74
CA TYR A 106 0.31 2.77 4.10
C TYR A 106 1.62 2.42 4.82
N ALA A 107 2.31 3.39 5.41
CA ALA A 107 3.51 3.16 6.18
C ALA A 107 3.22 2.38 7.47
N GLU A 108 2.15 2.71 8.19
CA GLU A 108 1.70 1.90 9.33
C GLU A 108 1.24 0.51 8.87
N PHE A 109 0.51 0.45 7.77
CA PHE A 109 0.05 -0.78 7.14
C PHE A 109 1.22 -1.74 6.82
N GLY A 110 2.28 -1.25 6.17
CA GLY A 110 3.42 -2.07 5.76
C GLY A 110 4.28 -2.59 6.91
N VAL A 111 4.28 -1.90 8.06
CA VAL A 111 5.00 -2.35 9.27
C VAL A 111 4.18 -3.32 10.09
N ARG A 112 2.85 -3.35 9.93
CA ARG A 112 1.99 -4.30 10.64
C ARG A 112 2.20 -5.71 10.12
N VAL A 113 2.26 -5.93 8.79
CA VAL A 113 2.47 -7.26 8.19
C VAL A 113 3.68 -7.28 7.23
N PRO A 114 4.91 -7.15 7.76
CA PRO A 114 6.11 -6.96 6.95
C PRO A 114 6.59 -8.22 6.21
N LYS A 115 5.94 -9.37 6.43
CA LYS A 115 6.41 -10.71 6.00
C LYS A 115 5.39 -11.48 5.16
N THR A 116 4.47 -10.77 4.51
CA THR A 116 3.46 -11.37 3.60
C THR A 116 3.44 -10.68 2.24
N THR A 117 3.48 -11.46 1.14
CA THR A 117 3.33 -10.97 -0.23
C THR A 117 1.92 -10.41 -0.37
N GLY A 118 1.73 -9.28 -1.05
CA GLY A 118 0.40 -8.81 -1.47
C GLY A 118 -0.10 -7.50 -0.87
N SER A 119 0.68 -6.81 -0.03
CA SER A 119 0.33 -5.48 0.51
C SER A 119 -1.11 -5.42 1.03
N ALA A 120 -1.91 -4.46 0.56
CA ALA A 120 -3.33 -4.20 0.88
C ALA A 120 -4.20 -5.46 0.90
N TYR A 121 -3.99 -6.39 -0.04
CA TYR A 121 -4.77 -7.62 -0.17
C TYR A 121 -4.69 -8.50 1.07
N THR A 122 -3.48 -8.90 1.49
CA THR A 122 -3.29 -9.91 2.55
C THR A 122 -3.79 -9.39 3.89
N TYR A 123 -3.62 -8.10 4.16
CA TYR A 123 -4.12 -7.51 5.39
C TYR A 123 -5.64 -7.39 5.41
N SER A 124 -6.26 -6.96 4.31
CA SER A 124 -7.72 -6.92 4.22
C SER A 124 -8.33 -8.32 4.34
N TYR A 125 -7.60 -9.36 3.92
CA TYR A 125 -8.00 -10.76 4.13
C TYR A 125 -8.00 -11.14 5.61
N VAL A 126 -7.02 -10.68 6.38
CA VAL A 126 -6.97 -10.91 7.82
C VAL A 126 -8.05 -10.12 8.57
N THR A 127 -8.35 -8.91 8.11
CA THR A 127 -8.98 -7.89 8.96
C THR A 127 -10.46 -7.67 8.65
N VAL A 128 -10.85 -7.75 7.38
CA VAL A 128 -12.22 -7.51 6.92
C VAL A 128 -12.86 -8.79 6.40
N GLY A 129 -12.11 -9.57 5.60
CA GLY A 129 -12.56 -10.86 5.08
C GLY A 129 -12.21 -11.08 3.61
N GLU A 130 -12.45 -12.30 3.15
CA GLU A 130 -12.06 -12.84 1.84
C GLU A 130 -12.57 -12.00 0.67
N PHE A 131 -13.86 -11.64 0.65
CA PHE A 131 -14.43 -10.91 -0.48
C PHE A 131 -13.86 -9.50 -0.62
N VAL A 132 -13.68 -8.78 0.49
CA VAL A 132 -13.10 -7.44 0.48
C VAL A 132 -11.63 -7.50 0.10
N ALA A 133 -10.91 -8.53 0.57
CA ALA A 133 -9.55 -8.79 0.15
C ALA A 133 -9.46 -9.02 -1.36
N PHE A 134 -10.28 -9.94 -1.90
CA PHE A 134 -10.35 -10.20 -3.34
C PHE A 134 -10.60 -8.90 -4.12
N PHE A 135 -11.58 -8.11 -3.68
CA PHE A 135 -11.92 -6.85 -4.34
C PHE A 135 -10.75 -5.85 -4.34
N ILE A 136 -10.02 -5.74 -3.23
CA ILE A 136 -8.82 -4.90 -3.14
C ILE A 136 -7.71 -5.43 -4.05
N GLY A 137 -7.42 -6.73 -4.00
CA GLY A 137 -6.41 -7.35 -4.88
C GLY A 137 -6.75 -7.20 -6.37
N TRP A 138 -8.02 -7.37 -6.74
CA TRP A 138 -8.51 -7.19 -8.11
C TRP A 138 -8.37 -5.74 -8.60
N ASN A 139 -8.54 -4.76 -7.72
CA ASN A 139 -8.30 -3.34 -8.02
C ASN A 139 -6.81 -3.01 -8.13
N LEU A 140 -5.95 -3.60 -7.28
CA LEU A 140 -4.50 -3.46 -7.41
C LEU A 140 -3.98 -4.04 -8.74
N ILE A 141 -4.53 -5.18 -9.19
CA ILE A 141 -4.19 -5.75 -10.50
C ILE A 141 -4.55 -4.75 -11.62
N LEU A 142 -5.74 -4.15 -11.58
CA LEU A 142 -6.15 -3.13 -12.56
C LEU A 142 -5.20 -1.94 -12.57
N GLU A 143 -4.88 -1.42 -11.39
CA GLU A 143 -3.98 -0.29 -11.21
C GLU A 143 -2.64 -0.54 -11.88
N TYR A 144 -1.97 -1.65 -11.56
CA TYR A 144 -0.67 -1.97 -12.14
C TYR A 144 -0.73 -2.32 -13.63
N LEU A 145 -1.82 -2.93 -14.08
CA LEU A 145 -2.08 -3.22 -15.49
C LEU A 145 -2.18 -1.94 -16.32
N ILE A 146 -3.00 -0.99 -15.85
CA ILE A 146 -3.16 0.32 -16.47
C ILE A 146 -1.86 1.14 -16.37
N GLY A 147 -1.11 1.03 -15.27
CA GLY A 147 0.17 1.74 -15.12
C GLY A 147 1.23 1.26 -16.06
N THR A 148 1.30 -0.05 -16.28
CA THR A 148 2.17 -0.64 -17.28
C THR A 148 1.76 -0.16 -18.69
N ALA A 149 0.46 -0.18 -19.00
CA ALA A 149 -0.03 0.30 -20.29
C ALA A 149 0.27 1.80 -20.50
N ALA A 150 -0.01 2.64 -19.50
CA ALA A 150 0.20 4.10 -19.56
C ALA A 150 1.68 4.46 -19.69
N GLY A 151 2.56 3.78 -18.95
CA GLY A 151 4.02 3.97 -19.07
C GLY A 151 4.53 3.63 -20.47
N ALA A 152 4.04 2.53 -21.06
CA ALA A 152 4.40 2.13 -22.42
C ALA A 152 3.89 3.11 -23.48
N SER A 153 2.64 3.56 -23.37
CA SER A 153 2.05 4.57 -24.27
C SER A 153 2.75 5.93 -24.14
N ALA A 154 3.14 6.34 -22.93
CA ALA A 154 3.90 7.57 -22.73
C ALA A 154 5.30 7.48 -23.36
N LEU A 155 5.97 6.33 -23.27
CA LEU A 155 7.27 6.12 -23.90
C LEU A 155 7.16 6.11 -25.44
N SER A 156 6.10 5.52 -25.97
CA SER A 156 5.77 5.55 -27.41
C SER A 156 5.52 6.98 -27.89
N SER A 157 4.72 7.75 -27.16
CA SER A 157 4.45 9.18 -27.46
C SER A 157 5.73 10.02 -27.47
N MET A 158 6.64 9.78 -26.51
CA MET A 158 7.96 10.43 -26.49
C MET A 158 8.81 10.06 -27.70
N ALA A 159 8.82 8.79 -28.09
CA ALA A 159 9.53 8.33 -29.28
C ALA A 159 8.96 8.94 -30.58
N ASP A 160 7.63 9.08 -30.67
CA ASP A 160 6.97 9.72 -31.80
C ASP A 160 7.29 11.22 -31.88
N SER A 161 7.31 11.91 -30.74
CA SER A 161 7.71 13.32 -30.67
C SER A 161 9.17 13.53 -31.10
N LEU A 162 10.10 12.66 -30.70
CA LEU A 162 11.48 12.66 -31.19
C LEU A 162 11.60 12.36 -32.69
N ALA A 163 10.69 11.54 -33.22
CA ALA A 163 10.58 11.22 -34.64
C ALA A 163 9.76 12.25 -35.44
N ASN A 164 9.52 13.45 -34.89
CA ASN A 164 8.71 14.50 -35.50
C ASN A 164 7.32 14.00 -35.98
N ARG A 165 6.64 13.19 -35.15
CA ARG A 165 5.31 12.61 -35.41
C ARG A 165 5.23 11.63 -36.60
N SER A 166 6.37 11.12 -37.08
CA SER A 166 6.39 10.18 -38.20
C SER A 166 5.73 8.83 -37.88
N ILE A 167 5.75 8.39 -36.62
CA ILE A 167 5.22 7.08 -36.20
C ILE A 167 3.70 7.17 -36.18
N SER A 168 3.13 8.21 -35.58
CA SER A 168 1.68 8.45 -35.61
C SER A 168 1.15 8.59 -37.05
N HIS A 169 1.87 9.31 -37.93
CA HIS A 169 1.49 9.44 -39.34
C HIS A 169 1.52 8.12 -40.11
N PHE A 170 2.53 7.27 -39.87
CA PHE A 170 2.60 5.95 -40.48
C PHE A 170 1.44 5.05 -40.03
N MET A 171 1.15 5.03 -38.73
CA MET A 171 0.10 4.21 -38.14
C MET A 171 -1.29 4.62 -38.62
N THR A 172 -1.58 5.93 -38.63
CA THR A 172 -2.86 6.47 -39.10
C THR A 172 -3.08 6.24 -40.60
N SER A 173 -2.03 6.30 -41.42
CA SER A 173 -2.14 6.08 -42.87
C SER A 173 -2.32 4.61 -43.26
N HIS A 174 -1.72 3.66 -42.54
CA HIS A 174 -1.75 2.24 -42.92
C HIS A 174 -2.80 1.41 -42.18
N ILE A 175 -3.03 1.68 -40.89
CA ILE A 175 -3.91 0.86 -40.03
C ILE A 175 -5.24 1.57 -39.78
N GLY A 176 -5.28 2.89 -39.92
CA GLY A 176 -6.47 3.71 -39.68
C GLY A 176 -6.66 4.07 -38.21
N THR A 177 -7.75 4.78 -37.93
CA THR A 177 -8.14 5.16 -36.57
C THR A 177 -9.21 4.22 -36.05
N LEU A 178 -9.06 3.78 -34.80
CA LEU A 178 -10.16 3.16 -34.08
C LEU A 178 -10.86 4.25 -33.26
N THR A 179 -12.19 4.19 -33.21
CA THR A 179 -12.90 4.75 -32.08
C THR A 179 -12.46 3.96 -30.86
N GLY A 180 -11.53 4.52 -30.08
CA GLY A 180 -11.04 3.85 -28.88
C GLY A 180 -12.20 3.56 -27.93
N LEU A 181 -11.93 2.75 -26.89
CA LEU A 181 -12.84 2.58 -25.73
C LEU A 181 -13.05 3.91 -24.93
N GLY A 182 -12.53 5.02 -25.47
CA GLY A 182 -12.38 6.40 -25.05
C GLY A 182 -13.62 7.29 -25.11
N LYS A 183 -13.42 8.60 -24.85
CA LYS A 183 -14.39 9.70 -25.13
C LYS A 183 -14.69 9.91 -26.63
N GLY A 184 -14.61 8.86 -27.45
CA GLY A 184 -14.81 8.97 -28.90
C GLY A 184 -13.72 9.76 -29.64
N GLU A 185 -12.58 10.04 -28.99
CA GLU A 185 -11.41 10.59 -29.69
C GLU A 185 -10.87 9.52 -30.67
N GLN A 186 -10.56 9.95 -31.89
CA GLN A 186 -9.95 9.10 -32.91
C GLN A 186 -8.52 8.77 -32.44
N SER A 187 -8.29 7.53 -32.01
CA SER A 187 -6.98 7.06 -31.55
C SER A 187 -6.49 5.97 -32.49
N TYR A 188 -5.19 5.98 -32.79
CA TYR A 188 -4.59 4.93 -33.60
C TYR A 188 -4.13 3.80 -32.66
N PRO A 189 -4.20 2.53 -33.10
CA PRO A 189 -3.69 1.43 -32.30
C PRO A 189 -2.17 1.53 -32.17
N ASP A 190 -1.64 1.64 -30.94
CA ASP A 190 -0.21 1.88 -30.70
C ASP A 190 0.60 0.57 -30.63
N LEU A 191 1.10 0.13 -31.79
CA LEU A 191 1.96 -1.06 -31.91
C LEU A 191 3.32 -0.88 -31.22
N LEU A 192 3.83 0.35 -31.13
CA LEU A 192 5.11 0.63 -30.49
C LEU A 192 4.98 0.46 -28.97
N ALA A 193 3.91 0.97 -28.38
CA ALA A 193 3.61 0.77 -26.96
C ALA A 193 3.43 -0.73 -26.61
N LEU A 194 2.74 -1.51 -27.45
CA LEU A 194 2.64 -2.96 -27.31
C LEU A 194 4.04 -3.60 -27.24
N LEU A 195 4.93 -3.26 -28.18
CA LEU A 195 6.28 -3.83 -28.27
C LEU A 195 7.14 -3.43 -27.05
N ILE A 196 7.05 -2.17 -26.61
CA ILE A 196 7.71 -1.67 -25.40
C ILE A 196 7.24 -2.46 -24.17
N SER A 197 5.93 -2.63 -24.00
CA SER A 197 5.34 -3.36 -22.87
C SER A 197 5.80 -4.82 -22.83
N LEU A 198 5.82 -5.50 -23.99
CA LEU A 198 6.31 -6.88 -24.09
C LEU A 198 7.81 -6.98 -23.80
N LEU A 199 8.62 -6.04 -24.29
CA LEU A 199 10.06 -6.02 -24.04
C LEU A 199 10.35 -5.85 -22.54
N VAL A 200 9.65 -4.95 -21.87
CA VAL A 200 9.82 -4.75 -20.42
C VAL A 200 9.31 -5.95 -19.63
N THR A 201 8.25 -6.61 -20.09
CA THR A 201 7.77 -7.88 -19.52
C THR A 201 8.84 -8.96 -19.59
N VAL A 202 9.55 -9.10 -20.71
CA VAL A 202 10.67 -10.03 -20.84
C VAL A 202 11.80 -9.67 -19.87
N ILE A 203 12.16 -8.39 -19.75
CA ILE A 203 13.20 -7.92 -18.81
C ILE A 203 12.84 -8.30 -17.36
N VAL A 204 11.60 -8.06 -16.94
CA VAL A 204 11.15 -8.40 -15.57
C VAL A 204 11.07 -9.91 -15.37
N ALA A 205 10.64 -10.66 -16.39
CA ALA A 205 10.56 -12.12 -16.33
C ALA A 205 11.94 -12.78 -16.20
N LEU A 206 13.00 -12.19 -16.77
CA LEU A 206 14.39 -12.70 -16.72
C LEU A 206 15.07 -12.54 -15.34
N GLY A 207 14.52 -11.74 -14.42
CA GLY A 207 14.93 -11.77 -13.01
C GLY A 207 15.07 -10.41 -12.33
N VAL A 208 14.75 -10.39 -11.04
CA VAL A 208 14.63 -9.19 -10.19
C VAL A 208 15.98 -8.55 -9.87
N LYS A 209 17.03 -9.34 -9.57
CA LYS A 209 18.33 -8.82 -9.12
C LYS A 209 18.98 -7.89 -10.16
N ASN A 210 18.91 -8.27 -11.43
CA ASN A 210 19.47 -7.45 -12.52
C ASN A 210 18.57 -6.25 -12.85
N SER A 211 17.25 -6.42 -12.71
CA SER A 211 16.25 -5.37 -12.99
C SER A 211 16.32 -4.21 -11.99
N VAL A 212 16.50 -4.48 -10.69
CA VAL A 212 16.58 -3.42 -9.66
C VAL A 212 17.81 -2.53 -9.85
N GLY A 213 18.98 -3.11 -10.17
CA GLY A 213 20.18 -2.33 -10.47
C GLY A 213 20.00 -1.42 -11.68
N PHE A 214 19.41 -1.96 -12.76
CA PHE A 214 19.08 -1.19 -13.96
C PHE A 214 18.08 -0.05 -13.66
N ASN A 215 17.04 -0.35 -12.87
CA ASN A 215 16.06 0.64 -12.43
C ASN A 215 16.71 1.80 -11.65
N ASN A 216 17.62 1.48 -10.73
CA ASN A 216 18.33 2.49 -9.96
C ASN A 216 19.18 3.42 -10.84
N VAL A 217 19.90 2.87 -11.83
CA VAL A 217 20.70 3.67 -12.75
C VAL A 217 19.83 4.63 -13.56
N LEU A 218 18.74 4.13 -14.13
CA LEU A 218 17.80 4.97 -14.89
C LEU A 218 17.17 6.05 -14.02
N ASN A 219 16.84 5.74 -12.76
CA ASN A 219 16.26 6.72 -11.84
C ASN A 219 17.26 7.82 -11.44
N VAL A 220 18.54 7.48 -11.28
CA VAL A 220 19.60 8.47 -11.05
C VAL A 220 19.70 9.42 -12.25
N ILE A 221 19.68 8.90 -13.47
CA ILE A 221 19.67 9.71 -14.70
C ILE A 221 18.43 10.61 -14.74
N ASN A 222 17.25 10.08 -14.43
CA ASN A 222 16.00 10.83 -14.36
C ASN A 222 16.09 12.02 -13.39
N LEU A 223 16.58 11.79 -12.16
CA LEU A 223 16.76 12.85 -11.16
C LEU A 223 17.81 13.88 -11.57
N MET A 224 18.91 13.46 -12.22
CA MET A 224 19.91 14.39 -12.75
C MET A 224 19.33 15.30 -13.84
N VAL A 225 18.54 14.74 -14.75
CA VAL A 225 17.87 15.52 -15.81
C VAL A 225 16.82 16.46 -15.23
N TRP A 226 16.09 16.04 -14.19
CA TRP A 226 15.20 16.94 -13.46
C TRP A 226 15.93 18.17 -12.91
N VAL A 227 17.06 17.97 -12.21
CA VAL A 227 17.87 19.09 -11.70
C VAL A 227 18.37 19.98 -12.85
N PHE A 228 18.83 19.39 -13.95
CA PHE A 228 19.22 20.13 -15.16
C PHE A 228 18.07 20.97 -15.71
N MET A 229 16.86 20.41 -15.84
CA MET A 229 15.68 21.13 -16.32
C MET A 229 15.37 22.34 -15.45
N MET A 230 15.51 22.22 -14.12
CA MET A 230 15.26 23.32 -13.20
C MET A 230 16.28 24.45 -13.39
N ILE A 231 17.57 24.12 -13.49
CA ILE A 231 18.63 25.11 -13.68
C ILE A 231 18.52 25.78 -15.05
N ALA A 232 18.37 24.98 -16.12
CA ALA A 232 18.27 25.49 -17.49
C ALA A 232 16.99 26.31 -17.70
N GLY A 233 15.86 25.87 -17.13
CA GLY A 233 14.58 26.54 -17.29
C GLY A 233 14.54 27.93 -16.66
N LEU A 234 15.27 28.16 -15.55
CA LEU A 234 15.36 29.48 -14.91
C LEU A 234 15.86 30.60 -15.83
N PHE A 235 16.64 30.27 -16.87
CA PHE A 235 17.13 31.26 -17.84
C PHE A 235 16.08 31.71 -18.86
N PHE A 236 14.95 31.00 -18.97
CA PHE A 236 13.90 31.24 -19.96
C PHE A 236 12.54 31.57 -19.30
N VAL A 237 12.52 31.80 -17.99
CA VAL A 237 11.30 32.15 -17.24
C VAL A 237 10.82 33.55 -17.63
N ASN A 238 9.56 33.67 -18.02
CA ASN A 238 8.87 34.96 -18.18
C ASN A 238 7.73 35.08 -17.16
N VAL A 239 7.82 36.07 -16.26
CA VAL A 239 6.83 36.33 -15.20
C VAL A 239 5.50 36.84 -15.76
N GLU A 240 5.50 37.43 -16.97
CA GLU A 240 4.29 37.91 -17.65
C GLU A 240 3.27 36.78 -17.91
N ASN A 241 3.75 35.53 -18.00
CA ASN A 241 2.90 34.34 -18.16
C ASN A 241 1.98 34.11 -16.95
N TRP A 242 2.31 34.67 -15.78
CA TRP A 242 1.50 34.60 -14.56
C TRP A 242 0.76 35.89 -14.23
N ASP A 243 1.08 37.00 -14.92
CA ASP A 243 0.52 38.32 -14.63
C ASP A 243 -0.93 38.48 -15.13
N GLU A 244 -1.61 39.53 -14.66
CA GLU A 244 -2.93 39.98 -15.13
C GLU A 244 -4.07 38.95 -14.98
N GLY A 245 -4.09 38.20 -13.87
CA GLY A 245 -5.17 37.24 -13.60
C GLY A 245 -5.11 35.95 -14.42
N ARG A 246 -4.05 35.75 -15.20
CA ARG A 246 -3.79 34.53 -15.99
C ARG A 246 -3.36 33.32 -15.15
N PHE A 247 -3.20 33.48 -13.82
CA PHE A 247 -2.83 32.37 -12.94
C PHE A 247 -3.93 31.29 -12.82
N LEU A 248 -5.20 31.68 -12.83
CA LEU A 248 -6.35 30.76 -12.68
C LEU A 248 -7.37 30.94 -13.84
N PRO A 249 -7.00 30.60 -15.09
CA PRO A 249 -7.87 30.82 -16.25
C PRO A 249 -9.17 29.99 -16.17
N PHE A 250 -9.11 28.82 -15.54
CA PHE A 250 -10.25 27.91 -15.35
C PHE A 250 -10.88 28.02 -13.94
N GLY A 251 -10.43 28.98 -13.14
CA GLY A 251 -10.87 29.17 -11.75
C GLY A 251 -10.58 27.99 -10.82
N TRP A 252 -11.14 28.04 -9.61
CA TRP A 252 -10.97 26.99 -8.59
C TRP A 252 -11.55 25.64 -9.00
N SER A 253 -12.58 25.63 -9.85
CA SER A 253 -13.14 24.37 -10.37
C SER A 253 -12.10 23.62 -11.21
N GLY A 254 -11.37 24.34 -12.08
CA GLY A 254 -10.28 23.78 -12.88
C GLY A 254 -9.13 23.26 -12.02
N VAL A 255 -8.75 24.00 -10.96
CA VAL A 255 -7.71 23.55 -10.00
C VAL A 255 -8.11 22.25 -9.31
N MET A 256 -9.35 22.12 -8.84
CA MET A 256 -9.81 20.90 -8.17
C MET A 256 -9.94 19.71 -9.13
N GLN A 257 -10.38 19.96 -10.36
CA GLN A 257 -10.40 18.92 -11.41
C GLN A 257 -8.97 18.48 -11.76
N GLY A 258 -8.07 19.45 -11.95
CA GLY A 258 -6.64 19.21 -12.16
C GLY A 258 -6.00 18.45 -11.00
N ALA A 259 -6.41 18.69 -9.75
CA ALA A 259 -5.90 17.97 -8.58
C ALA A 259 -6.27 16.48 -8.61
N ALA A 260 -7.47 16.13 -9.08
CA ALA A 260 -7.88 14.73 -9.26
C ALA A 260 -7.05 14.02 -10.33
N THR A 261 -6.73 14.71 -11.43
CA THR A 261 -5.83 14.17 -12.46
C THR A 261 -4.36 14.13 -11.99
N CYS A 262 -3.89 15.16 -11.28
CA CYS A 262 -2.54 15.22 -10.70
C CYS A 262 -2.29 14.15 -9.64
N PHE A 263 -3.34 13.62 -9.02
CA PHE A 263 -3.24 12.48 -8.09
C PHE A 263 -2.54 11.29 -8.75
N TYR A 264 -2.75 11.08 -10.06
CA TYR A 264 -2.03 10.07 -10.85
C TYR A 264 -0.51 10.13 -10.65
N ALA A 265 0.06 11.34 -10.58
CA ALA A 265 1.51 11.52 -10.48
C ALA A 265 2.09 11.03 -9.15
N PHE A 266 1.26 10.86 -8.12
CA PHE A 266 1.67 10.34 -6.82
C PHE A 266 1.37 8.85 -6.65
N ILE A 267 0.79 8.19 -7.65
CA ILE A 267 0.58 6.74 -7.63
C ILE A 267 1.95 6.05 -7.78
N GLY A 268 2.21 4.99 -7.00
CA GLY A 268 3.44 4.21 -7.05
C GLY A 268 4.21 4.10 -5.73
N PHE A 269 3.93 4.93 -4.72
CA PHE A 269 4.59 4.76 -3.41
C PHE A 269 4.17 3.47 -2.70
N ASP A 270 2.98 2.95 -3.02
CA ASP A 270 2.38 1.73 -2.47
C ASP A 270 3.15 0.46 -2.89
N ILE A 271 3.94 0.53 -3.97
CA ILE A 271 4.86 -0.53 -4.41
C ILE A 271 5.86 -0.88 -3.31
N ILE A 272 6.27 0.11 -2.52
CA ILE A 272 7.18 -0.08 -1.39
C ILE A 272 6.56 -1.04 -0.36
N ALA A 273 5.25 -0.94 -0.13
CA ALA A 273 4.53 -1.84 0.77
C ALA A 273 4.37 -3.24 0.15
N THR A 274 4.13 -3.33 -1.16
CA THR A 274 4.02 -4.61 -1.90
C THR A 274 5.33 -5.39 -1.96
N THR A 275 6.46 -4.70 -1.96
CA THR A 275 7.80 -5.28 -2.01
C THR A 275 8.43 -5.50 -0.62
N GLY A 276 7.65 -5.31 0.45
CA GLY A 276 8.12 -5.39 1.83
C GLY A 276 8.75 -6.74 2.21
N GLU A 277 8.33 -7.85 1.62
CA GLU A 277 8.93 -9.17 1.90
C GLU A 277 10.36 -9.33 1.39
N GLU A 278 10.71 -8.62 0.31
CA GLU A 278 12.04 -8.63 -0.28
C GLU A 278 12.97 -7.61 0.38
N ALA A 279 12.45 -6.77 1.28
CA ALA A 279 13.22 -5.80 2.03
C ALA A 279 14.06 -6.47 3.13
N LYS A 280 15.30 -6.03 3.28
CA LYS A 280 16.19 -6.51 4.37
C LYS A 280 15.65 -6.12 5.76
N SER A 281 15.15 -4.90 5.91
CA SER A 281 14.66 -4.33 7.18
C SER A 281 13.29 -3.64 7.02
N PRO A 282 12.21 -4.41 6.80
CA PRO A 282 10.90 -3.85 6.41
C PRO A 282 10.31 -2.89 7.45
N ASN A 283 10.48 -3.19 8.74
CA ASN A 283 9.90 -2.41 9.85
C ASN A 283 10.33 -0.94 9.90
N THR A 284 11.55 -0.64 9.44
CA THR A 284 12.11 0.72 9.46
C THR A 284 12.22 1.30 8.05
N SER A 285 12.51 0.44 7.06
CA SER A 285 12.74 0.88 5.69
C SER A 285 11.46 1.26 4.96
N ILE A 286 10.34 0.57 5.19
CA ILE A 286 9.07 0.87 4.51
C ILE A 286 8.55 2.28 4.85
N PRO A 287 8.39 2.66 6.14
CA PRO A 287 7.89 4.00 6.49
C PRO A 287 8.79 5.13 6.00
N TYR A 288 10.10 4.93 6.15
CA TYR A 288 11.09 5.90 5.69
C TYR A 288 11.02 6.07 4.18
N ALA A 289 10.98 4.95 3.43
CA ALA A 289 10.96 4.99 1.97
C ALA A 289 9.68 5.61 1.40
N ILE A 290 8.51 5.30 1.97
CA ILE A 290 7.23 5.92 1.55
C ILE A 290 7.28 7.44 1.75
N THR A 291 7.71 7.87 2.94
CA THR A 291 7.73 9.31 3.28
C THR A 291 8.76 10.07 2.43
N ALA A 292 9.97 9.54 2.29
CA ALA A 292 11.02 10.15 1.49
C ALA A 292 10.63 10.23 0.00
N SER A 293 9.99 9.19 -0.53
CA SER A 293 9.53 9.17 -1.92
C SER A 293 8.48 10.24 -2.17
N LEU A 294 7.45 10.33 -1.33
CA LEU A 294 6.38 11.31 -1.48
C LEU A 294 6.85 12.77 -1.38
N ILE A 295 7.78 13.08 -0.48
CA ILE A 295 8.36 14.42 -0.35
C ILE A 295 9.18 14.79 -1.59
N THR A 296 9.97 13.83 -2.10
CA THR A 296 10.76 14.01 -3.32
C THR A 296 9.85 14.27 -4.52
N CYS A 297 8.78 13.48 -4.66
CA CYS A 297 7.78 13.64 -5.73
C CYS A 297 7.08 15.00 -5.66
N LEU A 298 6.63 15.42 -4.47
CA LEU A 298 6.02 16.74 -4.27
C LEU A 298 6.96 17.85 -4.75
N THR A 299 8.22 17.78 -4.36
CA THR A 299 9.24 18.78 -4.73
C THR A 299 9.46 18.80 -6.24
N ALA A 300 9.57 17.62 -6.87
CA ALA A 300 9.74 17.49 -8.31
C ALA A 300 8.55 18.06 -9.09
N TYR A 301 7.31 17.70 -8.73
CA TYR A 301 6.12 18.16 -9.46
C TYR A 301 5.86 19.65 -9.32
N VAL A 302 6.01 20.20 -8.11
CA VAL A 302 5.82 21.64 -7.89
C VAL A 302 6.88 22.43 -8.65
N SER A 303 8.15 22.03 -8.56
CA SER A 303 9.23 22.73 -9.26
C SER A 303 9.09 22.67 -10.79
N VAL A 304 8.78 21.50 -11.34
CA VAL A 304 8.53 21.31 -12.78
C VAL A 304 7.34 22.12 -13.26
N SER A 305 6.24 22.13 -12.51
CA SER A 305 5.05 22.91 -12.85
C SER A 305 5.31 24.42 -12.87
N VAL A 306 6.10 24.91 -11.91
CA VAL A 306 6.52 26.31 -11.86
C VAL A 306 7.32 26.68 -13.10
N ILE A 307 8.38 25.91 -13.41
CA ILE A 307 9.23 26.19 -14.57
C ILE A 307 8.46 26.09 -15.88
N LEU A 308 7.67 25.03 -16.08
CA LEU A 308 6.91 24.81 -17.30
C LEU A 308 5.95 25.97 -17.60
N THR A 309 5.15 26.38 -16.61
CA THR A 309 4.12 27.41 -16.78
C THR A 309 4.67 28.83 -16.85
N LEU A 310 5.91 29.04 -16.38
CA LEU A 310 6.63 30.30 -16.52
C LEU A 310 7.40 30.40 -17.83
N MET A 311 7.87 29.27 -18.38
CA MET A 311 8.56 29.27 -19.67
C MET A 311 7.56 29.40 -20.83
N VAL A 312 6.49 28.61 -20.83
CA VAL A 312 5.56 28.52 -21.96
C VAL A 312 4.15 28.92 -21.53
N PRO A 313 3.47 29.82 -22.26
CA PRO A 313 2.06 30.12 -22.02
C PRO A 313 1.19 28.87 -22.04
N SER A 314 0.22 28.75 -21.12
CA SER A 314 -0.56 27.51 -20.94
C SER A 314 -1.28 27.02 -22.20
N THR A 315 -1.62 27.90 -23.13
CA THR A 315 -2.29 27.58 -24.40
C THR A 315 -1.37 26.88 -25.42
N GLU A 316 -0.06 27.12 -25.34
CA GLU A 316 0.94 26.66 -26.31
C GLU A 316 1.73 25.43 -25.85
N ILE A 317 1.51 24.99 -24.61
CA ILE A 317 2.11 23.76 -24.08
C ILE A 317 1.74 22.58 -24.98
N ASP A 318 2.72 21.77 -25.39
CA ASP A 318 2.46 20.54 -26.13
C ASP A 318 1.78 19.50 -25.22
N ALA A 319 0.78 18.78 -25.74
CA ALA A 319 -0.02 17.86 -24.94
C ALA A 319 0.66 16.49 -24.71
N ASP A 320 1.57 16.11 -25.61
CA ASP A 320 2.19 14.79 -25.65
C ASP A 320 3.55 14.81 -24.91
N ALA A 321 4.37 15.82 -25.19
CA ALA A 321 5.73 15.94 -24.67
C ALA A 321 6.07 17.36 -24.13
N PRO A 322 5.32 17.85 -23.11
CA PRO A 322 5.41 19.24 -22.66
C PRO A 322 6.80 19.66 -22.19
N LEU A 323 7.47 18.84 -21.38
CA LEU A 323 8.79 19.18 -20.82
C LEU A 323 9.91 19.15 -21.86
N MET A 324 9.76 18.34 -22.91
CA MET A 324 10.74 18.27 -23.98
C MET A 324 10.58 19.47 -24.93
N GLU A 325 9.35 19.74 -25.37
CA GLU A 325 9.07 20.80 -26.34
C GLU A 325 9.18 22.22 -25.76
N MET A 326 9.11 22.41 -24.45
CA MET A 326 9.27 23.74 -23.85
C MET A 326 10.62 24.40 -24.16
N PHE A 327 11.70 23.61 -24.29
CA PHE A 327 13.01 24.11 -24.71
C PHE A 327 13.11 24.32 -26.22
N ALA A 328 12.39 23.53 -27.01
CA ALA A 328 12.33 23.67 -28.46
C ALA A 328 11.63 24.99 -28.85
N ALA A 329 10.56 25.35 -28.13
CA ALA A 329 9.85 26.61 -28.29
C ALA A 329 10.76 27.85 -28.11
N HIS A 330 11.84 27.71 -27.32
CA HIS A 330 12.83 28.77 -27.08
C HIS A 330 14.12 28.59 -27.91
N GLY A 331 14.11 27.72 -28.93
CA GLY A 331 15.25 27.49 -29.84
C GLY A 331 16.41 26.66 -29.25
N CYS A 332 16.26 26.08 -28.04
CA CYS A 332 17.30 25.34 -27.35
C CYS A 332 17.22 23.82 -27.61
N MET A 333 17.60 23.40 -28.82
CA MET A 333 17.57 21.98 -29.22
C MET A 333 18.51 21.08 -28.40
N PHE A 334 19.63 21.61 -27.90
CA PHE A 334 20.53 20.86 -27.03
C PHE A 334 19.85 20.42 -25.72
N ALA A 335 19.10 21.34 -25.09
CA ALA A 335 18.34 21.04 -23.88
C ALA A 335 17.20 20.04 -24.17
N LYS A 336 16.53 20.17 -25.33
CA LYS A 336 15.51 19.21 -25.79
C LYS A 336 16.01 17.76 -25.73
N TYR A 337 17.18 17.47 -26.31
CA TYR A 337 17.73 16.11 -26.34
C TYR A 337 18.15 15.59 -24.96
N ILE A 338 18.68 16.46 -24.08
CA ILE A 338 19.00 16.05 -22.69
C ILE A 338 17.72 15.66 -21.96
N VAL A 339 16.66 16.48 -22.09
CA VAL A 339 15.36 16.18 -21.48
C VAL A 339 14.76 14.90 -22.05
N ALA A 340 14.93 14.65 -23.35
CA ALA A 340 14.49 13.42 -23.99
C ALA A 340 15.15 12.16 -23.42
N VAL A 341 16.45 12.23 -23.09
CA VAL A 341 17.15 11.10 -22.43
C VAL A 341 16.57 10.87 -21.03
N GLY A 342 16.32 11.94 -20.28
CA GLY A 342 15.70 11.84 -18.96
C GLY A 342 14.26 11.31 -19.01
N SER A 343 13.46 11.75 -19.98
CA SER A 343 12.08 11.27 -20.14
C SER A 343 12.05 9.79 -20.50
N ILE A 344 12.89 9.33 -21.41
CA ILE A 344 13.02 7.89 -21.73
C ILE A 344 13.41 7.10 -20.48
N ALA A 345 14.41 7.58 -19.72
CA ALA A 345 14.83 6.91 -18.48
C ALA A 345 13.72 6.89 -17.42
N GLY A 346 13.11 8.03 -17.11
CA GLY A 346 12.05 8.15 -16.10
C GLY A 346 10.77 7.39 -16.45
N LEU A 347 10.32 7.45 -17.71
CA LEU A 347 9.16 6.69 -18.17
C LEU A 347 9.42 5.17 -18.13
N THR A 348 10.64 4.72 -18.48
CA THR A 348 11.03 3.31 -18.37
C THR A 348 11.06 2.84 -16.91
N VAL A 349 11.54 3.67 -15.99
CA VAL A 349 11.54 3.38 -14.54
C VAL A 349 10.12 3.27 -14.00
N SER A 350 9.23 4.17 -14.40
CA SER A 350 7.82 4.14 -13.98
C SER A 350 7.06 2.92 -14.54
N LEU A 351 7.38 2.54 -15.79
CA LEU A 351 6.89 1.31 -16.42
C LEU A 351 7.37 0.04 -15.68
N LEU A 352 8.66 -0.04 -15.35
CA LEU A 352 9.23 -1.10 -14.53
C LEU A 352 8.59 -1.13 -13.13
N GLY A 353 8.41 0.04 -12.52
CA GLY A 353 7.77 0.21 -11.22
C GLY A 353 6.36 -0.35 -11.19
N SER A 354 5.55 -0.11 -12.22
CA SER A 354 4.19 -0.65 -12.32
C SER A 354 4.16 -2.15 -12.59
N LEU A 355 5.05 -2.65 -13.45
CA LEU A 355 5.08 -4.07 -13.83
C LEU A 355 5.68 -4.97 -12.75
N PHE A 356 6.57 -4.44 -11.91
CA PHE A 356 7.23 -5.20 -10.85
C PHE A 356 6.26 -5.80 -9.80
N PRO A 357 5.37 -5.05 -9.13
CA PRO A 357 4.45 -5.56 -8.12
C PRO A 357 3.33 -6.43 -8.70
N MET A 358 2.95 -6.24 -9.98
CA MET A 358 1.77 -6.87 -10.58
C MET A 358 1.78 -8.42 -10.48
N PRO A 359 2.85 -9.13 -10.87
CA PRO A 359 2.91 -10.59 -10.76
C PRO A 359 2.86 -11.09 -9.32
N ARG A 360 3.30 -10.28 -8.34
CA ARG A 360 3.34 -10.65 -6.92
C ARG A 360 1.95 -10.64 -6.29
N VAL A 361 1.12 -9.66 -6.64
CA VAL A 361 -0.29 -9.62 -6.21
C VAL A 361 -1.05 -10.79 -6.83
N ILE A 362 -0.85 -11.04 -8.13
CA ILE A 362 -1.48 -12.19 -8.82
C ILE A 362 -1.03 -13.51 -8.19
N TYR A 363 0.26 -13.66 -7.90
CA TYR A 363 0.82 -14.83 -7.24
C TYR A 363 0.19 -15.06 -5.85
N ALA A 364 0.08 -14.02 -5.02
CA ALA A 364 -0.53 -14.12 -3.70
C ALA A 364 -2.02 -14.53 -3.77
N MET A 365 -2.80 -13.90 -4.66
CA MET A 365 -4.21 -14.24 -4.85
C MET A 365 -4.44 -15.63 -5.44
N ALA A 366 -3.57 -16.06 -6.37
CA ALA A 366 -3.62 -17.39 -6.96
C ALA A 366 -3.18 -18.47 -5.96
N GLY A 367 -2.20 -18.16 -5.12
CA GLY A 367 -1.75 -19.04 -4.03
C GLY A 367 -2.84 -19.25 -2.97
N ASP A 368 -3.65 -18.24 -2.69
CA ASP A 368 -4.82 -18.37 -1.82
C ASP A 368 -6.02 -19.07 -2.50
N GLY A 369 -5.94 -19.36 -3.81
CA GLY A 369 -6.98 -20.03 -4.59
C GLY A 369 -8.12 -19.13 -5.06
N LEU A 370 -8.01 -17.82 -4.84
CA LEU A 370 -8.98 -16.81 -5.29
C LEU A 370 -8.87 -16.52 -6.80
N LEU A 371 -7.67 -16.71 -7.36
CA LEU A 371 -7.42 -16.72 -8.81
C LEU A 371 -6.93 -18.10 -9.26
N PHE A 372 -6.90 -18.32 -10.58
CA PHE A 372 -6.51 -19.60 -11.16
C PHE A 372 -5.13 -20.07 -10.70
N LYS A 373 -5.06 -21.28 -10.14
CA LYS A 373 -3.85 -21.87 -9.53
C LYS A 373 -2.61 -21.90 -10.43
N PHE A 374 -2.76 -21.94 -11.76
CA PHE A 374 -1.60 -21.94 -12.67
C PHE A 374 -0.79 -20.64 -12.61
N LEU A 375 -1.40 -19.53 -12.18
CA LEU A 375 -0.74 -18.23 -12.01
C LEU A 375 0.17 -18.20 -10.76
N ALA A 376 0.00 -19.14 -9.83
CA ALA A 376 0.85 -19.28 -8.65
C ALA A 376 2.18 -20.01 -8.93
N ASN A 377 2.45 -20.37 -10.19
CA ASN A 377 3.67 -21.11 -10.53
C ASN A 377 4.90 -20.18 -10.53
N VAL A 378 5.92 -20.55 -9.73
CA VAL A 378 7.19 -19.82 -9.60
C VAL A 378 8.26 -20.52 -10.43
N SER A 379 9.01 -19.73 -11.21
CA SER A 379 10.15 -20.25 -11.98
C SER A 379 11.30 -20.59 -11.05
N SER A 380 11.87 -21.79 -11.18
CA SER A 380 12.99 -22.26 -10.37
C SER A 380 14.31 -21.51 -10.67
N TYR A 381 14.44 -20.89 -11.85
CA TYR A 381 15.66 -20.18 -12.24
C TYR A 381 15.67 -18.73 -11.75
N THR A 382 14.53 -18.05 -11.82
CA THR A 382 14.43 -16.61 -11.49
C THR A 382 13.86 -16.35 -10.11
N GLU A 383 13.31 -17.37 -9.44
CA GLU A 383 12.58 -17.26 -8.16
C GLU A 383 11.42 -16.27 -8.22
N THR A 384 10.85 -16.05 -9.42
CA THR A 384 9.76 -15.11 -9.68
C THR A 384 8.56 -15.80 -10.35
N PRO A 385 7.33 -15.27 -10.17
CA PRO A 385 6.12 -15.80 -10.81
C PRO A 385 6.09 -15.44 -12.30
N ALA A 386 6.89 -16.14 -13.10
CA ALA A 386 7.09 -15.86 -14.53
C ALA A 386 5.79 -15.98 -15.35
N VAL A 387 4.94 -16.96 -15.04
CA VAL A 387 3.66 -17.15 -15.75
C VAL A 387 2.72 -15.97 -15.52
N ALA A 388 2.56 -15.54 -14.26
CA ALA A 388 1.78 -14.37 -13.94
C ALA A 388 2.33 -13.11 -14.62
N CYS A 389 3.66 -12.97 -14.68
CA CYS A 389 4.33 -11.86 -15.37
C CYS A 389 4.03 -11.82 -16.87
N VAL A 390 4.19 -12.93 -17.58
CA VAL A 390 3.93 -12.98 -19.03
C VAL A 390 2.46 -12.73 -19.35
N VAL A 391 1.53 -13.35 -18.61
CA VAL A 391 0.08 -13.17 -18.85
C VAL A 391 -0.36 -11.73 -18.58
N SER A 392 0.06 -11.15 -17.45
CA SER A 392 -0.32 -9.80 -17.10
C SER A 392 0.36 -8.73 -17.96
N GLY A 393 1.63 -8.92 -18.31
CA GLY A 393 2.36 -8.05 -19.23
C GLY A 393 1.80 -8.07 -20.65
N PHE A 394 1.39 -9.24 -21.16
CA PHE A 394 0.67 -9.33 -22.43
C PHE A 394 -0.66 -8.57 -22.39
N LEU A 395 -1.43 -8.72 -21.31
CA LEU A 395 -2.70 -8.00 -21.14
C LEU A 395 -2.47 -6.49 -21.05
N ALA A 396 -1.40 -6.04 -20.38
CA ALA A 396 -1.01 -4.62 -20.33
C ALA A 396 -0.65 -4.08 -21.72
N GLY A 397 0.12 -4.86 -22.49
CA GLY A 397 0.45 -4.52 -23.88
C GLY A 397 -0.78 -4.42 -24.78
N LEU A 398 -1.76 -5.31 -24.61
CA LEU A 398 -3.03 -5.23 -25.32
C LEU A 398 -3.82 -3.98 -24.92
N LEU A 399 -3.80 -3.60 -23.65
CA LEU A 399 -4.39 -2.34 -23.20
C LEU A 399 -3.71 -1.13 -23.82
N SER A 400 -2.37 -1.07 -23.84
CA SER A 400 -1.64 0.05 -24.45
C SER A 400 -1.85 0.17 -25.95
N LEU A 401 -2.16 -0.95 -26.62
CA LEU A 401 -2.50 -0.98 -28.04
C LEU A 401 -3.89 -0.37 -28.31
N LEU A 402 -4.87 -0.62 -27.43
CA LEU A 402 -6.29 -0.34 -27.71
C LEU A 402 -6.84 0.91 -27.00
N VAL A 403 -6.15 1.41 -25.98
CA VAL A 403 -6.64 2.49 -25.11
C VAL A 403 -5.66 3.67 -25.15
N SER A 404 -6.19 4.88 -25.30
CA SER A 404 -5.38 6.10 -25.33
C SER A 404 -4.70 6.38 -23.98
N LEU A 405 -3.53 7.02 -24.00
CA LEU A 405 -2.80 7.42 -22.79
C LEU A 405 -3.67 8.24 -21.82
N ARG A 406 -4.47 9.17 -22.36
CA ARG A 406 -5.37 10.02 -21.58
C ARG A 406 -6.43 9.21 -20.85
N ASP A 407 -7.07 8.27 -21.54
CA ASP A 407 -8.07 7.38 -20.96
C ASP A 407 -7.45 6.47 -19.89
N LEU A 408 -6.23 5.97 -20.11
CA LEU A 408 -5.49 5.17 -19.13
C LEU A 408 -5.23 5.97 -17.84
N ILE A 409 -4.79 7.22 -17.95
CA ILE A 409 -4.53 8.11 -16.79
C ILE A 409 -5.82 8.37 -15.98
N GLU A 410 -6.93 8.70 -16.66
CA GLU A 410 -8.22 8.92 -16.01
C GLU A 410 -8.75 7.62 -15.34
N MET A 411 -8.51 6.45 -15.95
CA MET A 411 -8.96 5.15 -15.42
C MET A 411 -8.13 4.61 -14.25
N MET A 412 -6.82 4.89 -14.21
CA MET A 412 -5.99 4.43 -13.09
C MET A 412 -6.44 5.03 -11.77
N SER A 413 -6.73 6.34 -11.78
CA SER A 413 -6.94 7.11 -10.56
C SER A 413 -8.10 6.58 -9.70
N ILE A 414 -9.19 6.08 -10.31
CA ILE A 414 -10.35 5.57 -9.54
C ILE A 414 -10.02 4.30 -8.75
N GLY A 415 -9.27 3.35 -9.34
CA GLY A 415 -8.92 2.09 -8.68
C GLY A 415 -8.00 2.31 -7.48
N THR A 416 -6.99 3.15 -7.66
CA THR A 416 -6.04 3.52 -6.60
C THR A 416 -6.69 4.31 -5.48
N LEU A 417 -7.52 5.32 -5.81
CA LEU A 417 -8.25 6.11 -4.81
C LEU A 417 -9.13 5.20 -3.94
N LEU A 418 -9.82 4.24 -4.56
CA LEU A 418 -10.60 3.24 -3.84
C LEU A 418 -9.70 2.37 -2.94
N ALA A 419 -8.59 1.84 -3.45
CA ALA A 419 -7.65 1.06 -2.65
C ALA A 419 -7.14 1.86 -1.44
N TYR A 420 -6.83 3.15 -1.61
CA TYR A 420 -6.31 4.02 -0.55
C TYR A 420 -7.39 4.34 0.49
N THR A 421 -8.65 4.52 0.09
CA THR A 421 -9.77 4.64 1.04
C THR A 421 -9.92 3.38 1.88
N LEU A 422 -9.82 2.20 1.27
CA LEU A 422 -9.96 0.91 1.96
C LEU A 422 -8.81 0.64 2.92
N VAL A 423 -7.56 0.97 2.54
CA VAL A 423 -6.41 0.87 3.45
C VAL A 423 -6.55 1.82 4.65
N SER A 424 -6.98 3.06 4.40
CA SER A 424 -7.24 4.04 5.48
C SER A 424 -8.33 3.54 6.44
N LEU A 425 -9.39 2.94 5.89
CA LEU A 425 -10.45 2.29 6.65
C LEU A 425 -9.92 1.10 7.49
N CYS A 426 -9.11 0.23 6.90
CA CYS A 426 -8.52 -0.91 7.60
C CYS A 426 -7.62 -0.47 8.78
N VAL A 427 -6.73 0.51 8.56
CA VAL A 427 -5.88 1.05 9.63
C VAL A 427 -6.71 1.57 10.80
N LEU A 428 -7.80 2.30 10.49
CA LEU A 428 -8.71 2.84 11.48
C LEU A 428 -9.41 1.73 12.27
N LEU A 429 -9.97 0.71 11.61
CA LEU A 429 -10.62 -0.42 12.29
C LEU A 429 -9.70 -1.12 13.28
N LEU A 430 -8.44 -1.31 12.90
CA LEU A 430 -7.51 -2.15 13.65
C LEU A 430 -6.84 -1.43 14.81
N ARG A 431 -6.86 -0.10 14.83
CA ARG A 431 -6.48 0.66 16.02
C ARG A 431 -7.41 0.41 17.20
N TYR A 432 -8.64 -0.06 16.96
CA TYR A 432 -9.66 -0.26 17.99
C TYR A 432 -10.14 -1.72 18.13
N GLN A 433 -9.51 -2.68 17.42
CA GLN A 433 -9.82 -4.10 17.60
C GLN A 433 -9.11 -4.70 18.84
N PRO A 434 -9.79 -5.59 19.60
CA PRO A 434 -9.24 -6.25 20.79
C PRO A 434 -8.08 -7.20 20.48
N GLU A 435 -7.16 -7.39 21.43
CA GLU A 435 -5.95 -8.23 21.29
C GLU A 435 -6.24 -9.71 21.02
N GLY A 436 -7.41 -10.23 21.40
CA GLY A 436 -7.77 -11.65 21.25
C GLY A 436 -7.77 -12.16 19.80
N ASP A 437 -8.15 -11.32 18.84
CA ASP A 437 -8.08 -11.64 17.40
C ASP A 437 -6.66 -11.45 16.80
N ILE A 438 -5.75 -10.87 17.59
CA ILE A 438 -4.38 -10.48 17.20
C ILE A 438 -3.33 -11.33 17.94
N HIS A 439 -3.69 -12.10 18.97
CA HIS A 439 -2.75 -12.75 19.87
C HIS A 439 -1.88 -13.84 19.19
N GLY A 440 -2.42 -14.56 18.19
CA GLY A 440 -1.64 -15.45 17.32
C GLY A 440 -0.63 -14.70 16.43
N PHE A 441 -0.92 -13.44 16.09
CA PHE A 441 -0.11 -12.58 15.23
C PHE A 441 1.15 -12.01 15.89
N VAL A 442 1.14 -11.84 17.21
CA VAL A 442 2.22 -11.13 17.92
C VAL A 442 3.31 -12.08 18.39
N ASN A 443 2.94 -13.26 18.89
CA ASN A 443 3.90 -14.28 19.31
C ASN A 443 4.81 -14.73 18.15
N PHE A 444 4.26 -14.76 16.93
CA PHE A 444 4.99 -14.96 15.67
C PHE A 444 6.16 -13.99 15.46
N LEU A 445 5.93 -12.69 15.69
CA LEU A 445 6.91 -11.65 15.39
C LEU A 445 8.04 -11.62 16.42
N SER A 446 7.74 -11.88 17.69
CA SER A 446 8.74 -11.97 18.77
C SER A 446 9.60 -13.23 18.64
N GLU A 447 9.02 -14.38 18.31
CA GLU A 447 9.79 -15.62 18.13
C GLU A 447 10.72 -15.55 16.90
N GLU A 448 10.26 -15.00 15.77
CA GLU A 448 11.13 -14.83 14.59
C GLU A 448 12.22 -13.77 14.80
N GLN A 449 11.98 -12.70 15.58
CA GLN A 449 13.04 -11.73 15.93
C GLN A 449 14.12 -12.38 16.81
N SER A 450 13.73 -13.25 17.74
CA SER A 450 14.68 -14.01 18.56
C SER A 450 15.50 -14.99 17.70
N LYS A 451 14.87 -15.67 16.74
CA LYS A 451 15.54 -16.61 15.82
C LYS A 451 16.43 -15.91 14.79
N SER A 452 16.05 -14.73 14.30
CA SER A 452 16.87 -13.93 13.37
C SER A 452 18.14 -13.41 14.03
N LYS A 453 18.04 -12.89 15.27
CA LYS A 453 19.21 -12.49 16.07
C LYS A 453 20.12 -13.68 16.39
N ARG A 454 19.53 -14.87 16.62
CA ARG A 454 20.30 -16.10 16.86
C ARG A 454 21.04 -16.58 15.61
N LYS A 455 20.44 -16.44 14.41
CA LYS A 455 21.10 -16.77 13.14
C LYS A 455 22.22 -15.80 12.77
N GLU A 456 22.04 -14.50 12.99
CA GLU A 456 23.11 -13.50 12.79
C GLU A 456 24.25 -13.69 13.80
N GLY A 457 23.95 -14.05 15.05
CA GLY A 457 24.97 -14.39 16.06
C GLY A 457 25.78 -15.65 15.70
N VAL A 458 25.10 -16.69 15.21
CA VAL A 458 25.75 -17.96 14.82
C VAL A 458 26.58 -17.81 13.53
N LEU A 459 26.15 -16.97 12.58
CA LEU A 459 26.97 -16.64 11.39
C LEU A 459 28.19 -15.79 11.75
N ALA A 460 28.06 -14.86 12.70
CA ALA A 460 29.18 -14.06 13.20
C ALA A 460 30.17 -14.85 14.08
N GLU A 461 29.71 -15.91 14.75
CA GLU A 461 30.58 -16.87 15.46
C GLU A 461 31.30 -17.81 14.48
N CYS A 462 30.61 -18.32 13.45
CA CYS A 462 31.26 -19.11 12.39
C CYS A 462 32.28 -18.31 11.56
N GLU A 463 32.10 -16.99 11.38
CA GLU A 463 33.09 -16.12 10.72
C GLU A 463 34.29 -15.78 11.64
N LYS A 464 34.12 -15.81 12.96
CA LYS A 464 35.23 -15.63 13.92
C LYS A 464 36.08 -16.89 14.07
N ASP A 465 35.48 -18.08 13.93
CA ASP A 465 36.22 -19.35 13.96
C ASP A 465 36.96 -19.66 12.64
N ALA A 466 36.64 -18.95 11.54
CA ALA A 466 37.29 -19.12 10.24
C ALA A 466 38.48 -18.17 9.98
N CYS A 467 38.74 -17.20 10.86
CA CYS A 467 39.79 -16.19 10.68
C CYS A 467 40.69 -16.07 11.91
N SER A 468 41.61 -17.03 12.07
CA SER A 468 42.86 -16.80 12.81
C SER A 468 44.01 -17.49 12.07
N PRO A 469 45.10 -16.79 11.70
CA PRO A 469 46.32 -17.43 11.24
C PRO A 469 47.26 -17.61 12.44
N THR A 470 47.91 -18.77 12.60
CA THR A 470 49.39 -18.89 12.64
C THR A 470 49.91 -20.27 13.05
N SER A 471 50.85 -20.74 12.22
CA SER A 471 52.12 -21.46 12.47
C SER A 471 52.20 -22.81 13.19
N GLU A 472 52.86 -23.72 12.48
CA GLU A 472 53.47 -24.98 12.90
C GLU A 472 54.52 -24.84 14.03
N ALA A 473 54.60 -25.89 14.87
CA ALA A 473 55.81 -26.62 15.30
C ALA A 473 55.90 -26.97 16.81
N ASP A 474 56.31 -28.22 17.03
CA ASP A 474 57.00 -28.83 18.19
C ASP A 474 56.24 -29.60 19.32
N GLU A 475 56.30 -30.93 19.14
CA GLU A 475 56.74 -32.03 20.05
C GLU A 475 56.22 -32.26 21.50
N TYR A 476 55.75 -33.52 21.67
CA TYR A 476 55.89 -34.50 22.78
C TYR A 476 55.15 -34.35 24.14
N GLY A 477 54.29 -35.36 24.42
CA GLY A 477 54.43 -36.21 25.63
C GLY A 477 53.32 -36.25 26.71
N GLY A 478 52.41 -37.24 26.66
CA GLY A 478 51.88 -38.00 27.83
C GLY A 478 50.67 -37.46 28.64
N PRO A 479 49.86 -38.32 29.32
CA PRO A 479 48.46 -38.02 29.70
C PRO A 479 48.22 -38.01 31.25
N PRO A 480 46.97 -38.10 31.77
CA PRO A 480 46.23 -37.03 32.45
C PRO A 480 46.07 -37.23 33.98
N THR A 481 45.96 -36.16 34.79
CA THR A 481 45.44 -36.27 36.17
C THR A 481 44.79 -34.99 36.70
N ASN A 482 43.59 -35.17 37.26
CA ASN A 482 42.88 -34.31 38.19
C ASN A 482 43.75 -33.91 39.40
N THR A 483 43.48 -32.75 40.03
CA THR A 483 43.33 -32.60 41.50
C THR A 483 42.93 -31.17 41.93
N CYS A 484 42.22 -31.10 43.07
CA CYS A 484 41.68 -29.94 43.77
C CYS A 484 42.73 -29.07 44.49
N GLY A 485 42.32 -27.86 44.91
CA GLY A 485 42.94 -27.06 46.00
C GLY A 485 42.82 -25.55 45.75
N ALA A 486 41.89 -24.79 46.36
CA ALA A 486 41.81 -24.30 47.75
C ALA A 486 42.86 -23.22 48.13
N LYS A 487 42.35 -22.03 48.55
CA LYS A 487 42.87 -20.99 49.50
C LYS A 487 42.37 -19.58 49.06
N ASN A 488 41.80 -18.68 49.87
CA ASN A 488 42.16 -18.19 51.22
C ASN A 488 40.97 -17.51 51.98
N LEU A 489 41.04 -17.51 53.32
CA LEU A 489 40.36 -16.64 54.34
C LEU A 489 41.36 -15.55 54.82
N PRO A 490 41.16 -14.64 55.85
CA PRO A 490 40.13 -14.43 56.90
C PRO A 490 39.62 -12.94 57.03
N SER A 491 38.70 -12.47 57.90
CA SER A 491 38.78 -12.27 59.37
C SER A 491 37.44 -11.80 60.01
N LEU A 492 37.42 -11.75 61.36
CA LEU A 492 36.31 -11.84 62.32
C LEU A 492 35.99 -10.51 63.08
N GLY A 493 34.74 -10.36 63.58
CA GLY A 493 34.29 -9.56 64.76
C GLY A 493 33.80 -8.12 64.49
N ASP A 494 32.73 -7.54 65.07
CA ASP A 494 31.77 -7.93 66.13
C ASP A 494 30.49 -7.06 66.04
N ASN A 495 29.34 -7.65 66.40
CA ASN A 495 28.12 -7.13 67.08
C ASN A 495 27.48 -5.78 66.69
N GLU A 496 26.27 -5.83 66.10
CA GLU A 496 25.10 -5.11 66.65
C GLU A 496 23.76 -5.77 66.23
N MET A 497 22.86 -5.88 67.21
CA MET A 497 21.58 -6.58 67.15
C MET A 497 20.52 -5.83 66.33
N LEU A 498 19.94 -6.45 65.29
CA LEU A 498 18.61 -6.08 64.80
C LEU A 498 17.79 -7.32 64.39
N ILE A 499 16.55 -7.30 64.87
CA ILE A 499 15.51 -8.33 64.85
C ILE A 499 15.23 -8.83 63.42
N GLY A 500 15.31 -10.15 63.25
CA GLY A 500 15.13 -10.84 61.97
C GLY A 500 13.70 -10.87 61.44
N LYS A 501 13.58 -10.71 60.11
CA LYS A 501 12.46 -11.21 59.31
C LYS A 501 12.96 -12.42 58.50
N PRO A 502 12.18 -13.52 58.43
CA PRO A 502 12.63 -14.75 57.79
C PRO A 502 12.51 -14.71 56.25
N ASP A 503 13.37 -15.54 55.67
CA ASP A 503 13.66 -15.77 54.27
C ASP A 503 12.46 -16.00 53.33
N LYS A 504 12.60 -15.53 52.09
CA LYS A 504 11.97 -16.11 50.90
C LYS A 504 13.05 -16.47 49.88
N THR A 505 13.51 -17.71 49.94
CA THR A 505 14.21 -18.37 48.82
C THR A 505 13.22 -18.95 47.82
N ALA A 506 13.66 -18.97 46.56
CA ALA A 506 13.15 -19.71 45.41
C ALA A 506 11.91 -19.14 44.68
N TYR A 507 12.17 -18.39 43.59
CA TYR A 507 11.81 -18.73 42.20
C TYR A 507 12.17 -17.53 41.32
N ALA A 508 13.43 -17.47 40.85
CA ALA A 508 13.85 -16.57 39.80
C ALA A 508 14.21 -17.40 38.56
N ALA A 509 13.24 -17.58 37.66
CA ALA A 509 13.50 -17.99 36.28
C ALA A 509 13.40 -16.75 35.40
N SER A 510 14.53 -16.44 34.76
CA SER A 510 14.79 -15.27 33.92
C SER A 510 13.97 -15.28 32.62
N HIS A 511 13.08 -14.30 32.45
CA HIS A 511 12.54 -13.88 31.15
C HIS A 511 13.15 -12.53 30.75
N PRO A 512 13.62 -12.34 29.50
CA PRO A 512 14.16 -11.06 29.07
C PRO A 512 13.01 -10.10 28.65
N ASN A 513 12.94 -8.98 29.36
CA ASN A 513 12.27 -7.71 29.03
C ASN A 513 10.77 -7.76 28.66
N TYR A 514 9.94 -7.84 29.69
CA TYR A 514 8.56 -7.34 29.67
C TYR A 514 8.47 -6.14 30.62
N GLY A 515 7.82 -5.06 30.17
CA GLY A 515 7.64 -3.84 30.97
C GLY A 515 6.93 -4.14 32.28
N THR A 516 7.66 -4.05 33.39
CA THR A 516 7.11 -4.06 34.74
C THR A 516 6.78 -2.63 35.14
N VAL A 517 5.49 -2.35 35.38
CA VAL A 517 5.09 -1.27 36.28
C VAL A 517 5.29 -1.81 37.69
N ASP A 518 6.19 -1.19 38.44
CA ASP A 518 6.43 -1.47 39.84
C ASP A 518 5.25 -0.95 40.67
N MET A 519 4.52 -1.85 41.33
CA MET A 519 3.28 -1.56 42.08
C MET A 519 3.53 -0.91 43.46
N ALA A 520 4.74 -0.42 43.73
CA ALA A 520 5.15 0.09 45.05
C ALA A 520 5.44 1.59 45.09
N THR A 521 5.62 2.27 43.97
CA THR A 521 5.90 3.72 43.94
C THR A 521 5.01 4.41 42.93
N GLY A 522 3.99 5.11 43.41
CA GLY A 522 3.07 5.93 42.61
C GLY A 522 3.75 7.17 42.00
N ILE A 523 4.74 6.98 41.14
CA ILE A 523 5.36 8.03 40.33
C ILE A 523 5.37 7.55 38.88
N GLU A 524 4.61 8.27 38.06
CA GLU A 524 4.43 8.06 36.63
C GLU A 524 5.77 8.16 35.89
N ALA A 525 6.15 7.11 35.14
CA ALA A 525 7.26 7.20 34.20
C ALA A 525 6.78 7.94 32.94
N GLU A 526 7.19 9.21 32.81
CA GLU A 526 7.13 9.97 31.56
C GLU A 526 8.05 9.31 30.51
N GLU A 527 7.55 8.39 29.69
CA GLU A 527 8.25 8.03 28.46
C GLU A 527 7.28 7.72 27.31
N SER A 528 7.44 8.46 26.21
CA SER A 528 6.73 8.37 24.90
C SER A 528 5.28 8.91 24.81
N GLU A 529 5.08 10.22 25.04
CA GLU A 529 3.87 10.93 24.59
C GLU A 529 4.03 11.45 23.14
N ASP A 530 2.99 11.29 22.30
CA ASP A 530 2.94 11.83 20.94
C ASP A 530 3.27 13.34 20.91
N GLY A 531 4.15 13.77 20.01
CA GLY A 531 4.61 15.16 19.93
C GLY A 531 3.50 16.20 19.78
N LEU A 532 2.36 15.81 19.16
CA LEU A 532 1.16 16.64 19.07
C LEU A 532 0.43 16.76 20.42
N SER A 533 0.34 15.69 21.21
CA SER A 533 -0.26 15.70 22.54
C SER A 533 0.51 16.61 23.49
N ARG A 534 1.85 16.58 23.42
CA ARG A 534 2.72 17.54 24.13
C ARG A 534 2.49 18.98 23.69
N ARG A 535 2.30 19.23 22.39
CA ARG A 535 1.97 20.57 21.86
C ARG A 535 0.56 21.02 22.27
N LEU A 536 -0.44 20.15 22.20
CA LEU A 536 -1.82 20.43 22.64
C LEU A 536 -1.89 20.72 24.14
N LYS A 537 -1.18 19.94 24.97
CA LYS A 537 -1.06 20.20 26.42
C LYS A 537 -0.40 21.54 26.71
N LYS A 538 0.64 21.91 25.94
CA LYS A 538 1.28 23.23 26.04
C LYS A 538 0.36 24.37 25.57
N LEU A 539 -0.45 24.14 24.54
CA LEU A 539 -1.32 25.17 23.94
C LEU A 539 -2.62 25.38 24.75
N ILE A 540 -3.18 24.32 25.33
CA ILE A 540 -4.50 24.32 26.00
C ILE A 540 -4.35 24.37 27.54
N GLY A 541 -3.17 24.04 28.08
CA GLY A 541 -2.86 24.14 29.50
C GLY A 541 -3.82 23.31 30.37
N PRO A 542 -4.24 23.79 31.57
CA PRO A 542 -5.07 23.02 32.50
C PRO A 542 -6.46 22.66 31.94
N ARG A 543 -6.93 23.35 30.89
CA ARG A 543 -8.20 23.02 30.20
C ARG A 543 -8.13 21.69 29.44
N TYR A 544 -6.94 21.15 29.17
CA TYR A 544 -6.78 19.88 28.45
C TYR A 544 -7.44 18.72 29.22
N TYR A 545 -7.20 18.63 30.53
CA TYR A 545 -7.79 17.58 31.37
C TYR A 545 -9.29 17.75 31.53
N THR A 546 -9.78 19.00 31.65
CA THR A 546 -11.22 19.30 31.69
C THR A 546 -11.92 18.95 30.37
N LEU A 547 -11.28 19.24 29.23
CA LEU A 547 -11.79 18.92 27.90
C LEU A 547 -11.81 17.40 27.68
N ARG A 548 -10.77 16.70 28.14
CA ARG A 548 -10.65 15.23 28.06
C ARG A 548 -11.79 14.53 28.80
N ILE A 549 -12.12 15.00 30.01
CA ILE A 549 -13.24 14.49 30.80
C ILE A 549 -14.59 14.82 30.14
N ARG A 550 -14.77 16.06 29.63
CA ARG A 550 -16.01 16.44 28.93
C ARG A 550 -16.25 15.67 27.63
N LEU A 551 -15.19 15.34 26.90
CA LEU A 551 -15.26 14.56 25.67
C LEU A 551 -15.43 13.06 25.92
N GLY A 552 -15.34 12.59 27.17
CA GLY A 552 -15.45 11.17 27.50
C GLY A 552 -14.30 10.32 26.94
N LEU A 553 -13.11 10.92 26.80
CA LEU A 553 -11.95 10.22 26.23
C LEU A 553 -11.48 9.10 27.18
N PRO A 554 -11.10 7.93 26.65
CA PRO A 554 -10.70 6.78 27.45
C PRO A 554 -9.46 7.06 28.31
N GLY A 555 -9.38 6.37 29.45
CA GLY A 555 -8.21 6.37 30.33
C GLY A 555 -7.00 5.72 29.65
N LYS A 556 -5.78 6.04 30.11
CA LYS A 556 -4.53 5.45 29.56
C LYS A 556 -4.45 3.92 29.79
N MET A 557 -5.30 3.36 30.64
CA MET A 557 -5.35 1.95 31.02
C MET A 557 -6.49 1.18 30.35
N ASP A 558 -7.42 1.86 29.68
CA ASP A 558 -8.59 1.23 29.06
C ASP A 558 -8.16 0.45 27.82
N ARG A 559 -8.65 -0.79 27.67
CA ARG A 559 -8.33 -1.66 26.55
C ARG A 559 -9.54 -1.94 25.68
N PRO A 560 -9.35 -2.14 24.36
CA PRO A 560 -10.43 -2.52 23.47
C PRO A 560 -11.01 -3.89 23.87
N THR A 561 -12.33 -3.92 23.97
CA THR A 561 -13.17 -5.12 24.13
C THR A 561 -13.88 -5.44 22.81
N PRO A 562 -14.36 -6.68 22.59
CA PRO A 562 -15.08 -7.05 21.36
C PRO A 562 -16.34 -6.22 21.12
N THR A 563 -16.98 -5.69 22.16
CA THR A 563 -18.12 -4.77 22.04
C THR A 563 -17.67 -3.39 21.56
N THR A 564 -16.59 -2.82 22.13
CA THR A 564 -16.04 -1.54 21.67
C THR A 564 -15.52 -1.61 20.23
N GLY A 565 -14.87 -2.72 19.84
CA GLY A 565 -14.42 -2.94 18.46
C GLY A 565 -15.57 -3.03 17.45
N LYS A 566 -16.68 -3.68 17.82
CA LYS A 566 -17.92 -3.69 17.00
C LYS A 566 -18.51 -2.30 16.86
N THR A 567 -18.58 -1.52 17.94
CA THR A 567 -19.04 -0.13 17.90
C THR A 567 -18.21 0.70 16.93
N VAL A 568 -16.86 0.64 17.04
CA VAL A 568 -15.98 1.35 16.10
C VAL A 568 -16.20 0.89 14.68
N THR A 569 -16.33 -0.41 14.44
CA THR A 569 -16.56 -0.95 13.09
C THR A 569 -17.81 -0.36 12.47
N VAL A 570 -18.92 -0.34 13.21
CA VAL A 570 -20.17 0.28 12.74
C VAL A 570 -19.99 1.78 12.50
N CYS A 571 -19.35 2.50 13.43
CA CYS A 571 -19.10 3.94 13.28
C CYS A 571 -18.23 4.27 12.07
N VAL A 572 -17.19 3.48 11.80
CA VAL A 572 -16.28 3.67 10.66
C VAL A 572 -16.99 3.39 9.33
N LEU A 573 -17.81 2.34 9.26
CA LEU A 573 -18.62 2.06 8.08
C LEU A 573 -19.66 3.15 7.82
N LEU A 574 -20.33 3.63 8.87
CA LEU A 574 -21.23 4.79 8.76
C LEU A 574 -20.48 6.04 8.33
N LEU A 575 -19.28 6.28 8.88
CA LEU A 575 -18.45 7.42 8.53
C LEU A 575 -18.10 7.42 7.03
N PHE A 576 -17.74 6.26 6.47
CA PHE A 576 -17.52 6.10 5.03
C PHE A 576 -18.76 6.47 4.21
N ILE A 577 -19.95 5.99 4.60
CA ILE A 577 -21.22 6.31 3.92
C ILE A 577 -21.53 7.81 4.00
N PHE A 578 -21.37 8.42 5.18
CA PHE A 578 -21.61 9.85 5.38
C PHE A 578 -20.60 10.71 4.63
N PHE A 579 -19.33 10.31 4.52
CA PHE A 579 -18.35 11.00 3.66
C PHE A 579 -18.74 10.93 2.19
N PHE A 580 -19.18 9.77 1.71
CA PHE A 580 -19.66 9.65 0.33
C PHE A 580 -20.88 10.55 0.08
N ALA A 581 -21.86 10.54 0.99
CA ALA A 581 -23.03 11.41 0.91
C ALA A 581 -22.66 12.90 0.98
N PHE A 582 -21.76 13.28 1.87
CA PHE A 582 -21.26 14.65 2.02
C PHE A 582 -20.53 15.14 0.78
N CYS A 583 -19.56 14.38 0.26
CA CYS A 583 -18.84 14.74 -0.95
C CYS A 583 -19.77 14.78 -2.18
N SER A 584 -20.69 13.82 -2.31
CA SER A 584 -21.70 13.80 -3.37
C SER A 584 -22.59 15.04 -3.31
N PHE A 585 -23.04 15.43 -2.11
CA PHE A 585 -23.86 16.62 -1.94
C PHE A 585 -23.10 17.91 -2.25
N ILE A 586 -21.83 18.03 -1.85
CA ILE A 586 -20.99 19.18 -2.20
C ILE A 586 -20.80 19.31 -3.71
N ILE A 587 -20.59 18.20 -4.42
CA ILE A 587 -20.27 18.22 -5.84
C ILE A 587 -21.53 18.45 -6.67
N PHE A 588 -22.52 17.56 -6.54
CA PHE A 588 -23.74 17.60 -7.37
C PHE A 588 -24.78 18.61 -6.86
N GLY A 589 -24.76 18.94 -5.57
CA GLY A 589 -25.63 19.96 -4.96
C GLY A 589 -25.05 21.38 -4.99
N SER A 590 -23.89 21.59 -5.63
CA SER A 590 -23.17 22.88 -5.66
C SER A 590 -24.04 24.05 -6.15
N SER A 591 -24.91 23.84 -7.14
CA SER A 591 -25.86 24.85 -7.63
C SER A 591 -26.88 25.27 -6.57
N SER A 592 -27.40 24.30 -5.81
CA SER A 592 -28.38 24.55 -4.74
C SER A 592 -27.76 25.24 -3.53
N ILE A 593 -26.48 24.95 -3.26
CA ILE A 593 -25.69 25.61 -2.21
C ILE A 593 -25.36 27.05 -2.63
N ALA A 594 -24.93 27.26 -3.88
CA ALA A 594 -24.60 28.59 -4.40
C ALA A 594 -25.80 29.53 -4.45
N GLN A 595 -27.00 29.00 -4.69
CA GLN A 595 -28.26 29.74 -4.65
C GLN A 595 -28.77 29.99 -3.21
N GLY A 596 -28.09 29.46 -2.19
CA GLY A 596 -28.40 29.74 -0.79
C GLY A 596 -29.71 29.11 -0.30
N HIS A 597 -30.18 28.02 -0.92
CA HIS A 597 -31.41 27.36 -0.48
C HIS A 597 -31.27 26.83 0.96
N TRP A 598 -32.22 27.20 1.83
CA TRP A 598 -32.28 26.78 3.25
C TRP A 598 -32.07 25.27 3.42
N TRP A 599 -32.73 24.45 2.59
CA TRP A 599 -32.75 22.99 2.77
C TRP A 599 -31.39 22.40 2.44
N ALA A 600 -30.67 23.00 1.48
CA ALA A 600 -29.35 22.57 1.08
C ALA A 600 -28.32 22.90 2.17
N LEU A 601 -28.39 24.10 2.75
CA LEU A 601 -27.54 24.49 3.87
C LEU A 601 -27.83 23.67 5.13
N LEU A 602 -29.11 23.42 5.44
CA LEU A 602 -29.51 22.57 6.56
C LEU A 602 -28.98 21.14 6.41
N LEU A 603 -29.12 20.55 5.22
CA LEU A 603 -28.60 19.21 4.94
C LEU A 603 -27.07 19.16 5.06
N LEU A 604 -26.36 20.17 4.55
CA LEU A 604 -24.91 20.28 4.67
C LEU A 604 -24.46 20.33 6.13
N VAL A 605 -25.07 21.19 6.94
CA VAL A 605 -24.76 21.33 8.36
C VAL A 605 -25.08 20.03 9.11
N LEU A 606 -26.20 19.39 8.80
CA LEU A 606 -26.59 18.12 9.40
C LEU A 606 -25.57 17.01 9.09
N LEU A 607 -25.11 16.90 7.84
CA LEU A 607 -24.07 15.93 7.45
C LEU A 607 -22.75 16.19 8.21
N ILE A 608 -22.33 17.45 8.34
CA ILE A 608 -21.13 17.82 9.11
C ILE A 608 -21.29 17.44 10.58
N ILE A 609 -22.46 17.69 11.18
CA ILE A 609 -22.74 17.32 12.58
C ILE A 609 -22.67 15.80 12.75
N PHE A 610 -23.29 15.02 11.85
CA PHE A 610 -23.24 13.55 11.92
C PHE A 610 -21.82 13.01 11.79
N ILE A 611 -21.03 13.54 10.86
CA ILE A 611 -19.61 13.21 10.71
C ILE A 611 -18.83 13.53 11.99
N ALA A 612 -19.02 14.72 12.56
CA ALA A 612 -18.35 15.14 13.79
C ALA A 612 -18.74 14.24 14.98
N LEU A 613 -20.02 13.89 15.11
CA LEU A 613 -20.51 12.97 16.14
C LEU A 613 -19.87 11.58 15.99
N LEU A 614 -19.78 11.03 14.78
CA LEU A 614 -19.13 9.74 14.54
C LEU A 614 -17.64 9.77 14.92
N ILE A 615 -16.93 10.85 14.56
CA ILE A 615 -15.52 11.02 14.95
C ILE A 615 -15.37 11.11 16.48
N ILE A 616 -16.27 11.84 17.16
CA ILE A 616 -16.28 11.94 18.62
C ILE A 616 -16.53 10.56 19.25
N ILE A 617 -17.48 9.78 18.73
CA ILE A 617 -17.77 8.43 19.23
C ILE A 617 -16.55 7.52 19.06
N ILE A 618 -15.83 7.61 17.93
CA ILE A 618 -14.59 6.85 17.70
C ILE A 618 -13.51 7.28 18.70
N LEU A 619 -13.33 8.59 18.92
CA LEU A 619 -12.37 9.13 19.91
C LEU A 619 -12.64 8.68 21.35
N GLN A 620 -13.90 8.40 21.68
CA GLN A 620 -14.30 7.89 23.00
C GLN A 620 -13.96 6.41 23.22
N GLN A 621 -13.59 5.67 22.18
CA GLN A 621 -13.27 4.25 22.30
C GLN A 621 -11.79 4.03 22.64
N PRO A 622 -11.45 3.03 23.49
CA PRO A 622 -10.07 2.72 23.84
C PRO A 622 -9.28 2.17 22.63
N GLU A 623 -8.07 2.70 22.44
CA GLU A 623 -7.15 2.26 21.41
C GLU A 623 -6.33 1.04 21.86
N ASN A 624 -5.86 0.26 20.89
CA ASN A 624 -4.96 -0.85 21.14
C ASN A 624 -3.57 -0.33 21.60
N PRO A 625 -3.07 -0.74 22.78
CA PRO A 625 -1.82 -0.21 23.36
C PRO A 625 -0.55 -0.72 22.67
N LYS A 626 -0.65 -1.66 21.72
CA LYS A 626 0.50 -2.26 21.05
C LYS A 626 1.33 -1.23 20.27
N ARG A 627 2.59 -1.05 20.66
CA ARG A 627 3.54 -0.18 19.95
C ARG A 627 4.10 -0.90 18.71
N LEU A 628 3.99 -0.25 17.56
CA LEU A 628 4.63 -0.67 16.31
C LEU A 628 5.85 0.20 16.03
N PRO A 629 6.85 -0.29 15.26
CA PRO A 629 8.01 0.51 14.84
C PRO A 629 7.64 1.83 14.15
N TYR A 630 6.48 1.86 13.47
CA TYR A 630 5.88 3.07 12.96
C TYR A 630 4.37 3.04 13.17
N MET A 631 3.82 4.19 13.52
CA MET A 631 2.41 4.41 13.81
C MET A 631 1.98 5.73 13.16
N ALA A 632 0.89 5.71 12.38
CA ALA A 632 0.31 6.91 11.83
C ALA A 632 -0.06 7.86 12.98
N PRO A 633 0.36 9.14 12.92
CA PRO A 633 0.03 10.13 13.93
C PRO A 633 -1.45 10.51 13.83
N CYS A 634 -1.99 11.04 14.93
CA CYS A 634 -3.30 11.70 14.97
C CYS A 634 -4.47 10.84 14.47
N VAL A 635 -4.49 9.54 14.79
CA VAL A 635 -5.68 8.70 14.63
C VAL A 635 -6.79 9.25 15.55
N PRO A 636 -8.05 9.35 15.11
CA PRO A 636 -8.63 8.90 13.84
C PRO A 636 -8.59 9.94 12.70
N PHE A 637 -8.06 11.14 12.93
CA PHE A 637 -8.13 12.27 11.99
C PHE A 637 -7.36 12.05 10.69
N VAL A 638 -6.14 11.49 10.76
CA VAL A 638 -5.34 11.24 9.54
C VAL A 638 -6.01 10.21 8.62
N PRO A 639 -6.39 9.00 9.09
CA PRO A 639 -7.14 8.06 8.24
C PRO A 639 -8.49 8.61 7.76
N ALA A 640 -9.23 9.34 8.61
CA ALA A 640 -10.52 9.92 8.22
C ALA A 640 -10.38 11.01 7.15
N SER A 641 -9.35 11.86 7.25
CA SER A 641 -9.07 12.89 6.24
C SER A 641 -8.58 12.28 4.92
N ALA A 642 -7.73 11.25 4.96
CA ALA A 642 -7.35 10.50 3.77
C ALA A 642 -8.59 9.93 3.06
N MET A 643 -9.50 9.29 3.81
CA MET A 643 -10.74 8.74 3.29
C MET A 643 -11.64 9.83 2.65
N LEU A 644 -11.84 10.96 3.32
CA LEU A 644 -12.64 12.08 2.83
C LEU A 644 -12.07 12.66 1.52
N VAL A 645 -10.76 12.94 1.48
CA VAL A 645 -10.11 13.55 0.30
C VAL A 645 -10.15 12.58 -0.88
N ASN A 646 -9.87 11.29 -0.65
CA ASN A 646 -9.89 10.30 -1.73
C ASN A 646 -11.31 10.12 -2.31
N ILE A 647 -12.35 10.10 -1.45
CA ILE A 647 -13.76 10.06 -1.90
C ILE A 647 -14.10 11.31 -2.72
N TYR A 648 -13.68 12.49 -2.28
CA TYR A 648 -13.91 13.74 -3.00
C TYR A 648 -13.28 13.72 -4.41
N LEU A 649 -12.01 13.32 -4.50
CA LEU A 649 -11.29 13.25 -5.79
C LEU A 649 -11.92 12.21 -6.72
N MET A 650 -12.35 11.07 -6.18
CA MET A 650 -13.02 10.01 -6.93
C MET A 650 -14.34 10.49 -7.57
N LEU A 651 -15.11 11.33 -6.86
CA LEU A 651 -16.37 11.89 -7.38
C LEU A 651 -16.18 13.03 -8.38
N LYS A 652 -14.96 13.59 -8.51
CA LYS A 652 -14.60 14.58 -9.54
C LYS A 652 -14.15 13.95 -10.86
N LEU A 653 -13.97 12.64 -10.91
CA LEU A 653 -13.66 11.91 -12.13
C LEU A 653 -14.85 11.85 -13.10
N SER A 654 -14.58 11.57 -14.37
CA SER A 654 -15.60 11.53 -15.41
C SER A 654 -16.57 10.35 -15.23
N ALA A 655 -17.83 10.51 -15.68
CA ALA A 655 -18.82 9.43 -15.62
C ALA A 655 -18.40 8.19 -16.44
N ILE A 656 -17.65 8.38 -17.52
CA ILE A 656 -17.15 7.29 -18.36
C ILE A 656 -16.14 6.44 -17.57
N THR A 657 -15.28 7.07 -16.75
CA THR A 657 -14.36 6.38 -15.85
C THR A 657 -15.10 5.42 -14.92
N TRP A 658 -16.22 5.86 -14.34
CA TRP A 658 -17.07 5.03 -13.47
C TRP A 658 -17.69 3.84 -14.19
N ILE A 659 -18.14 4.02 -15.43
CA ILE A 659 -18.71 2.94 -16.24
C ILE A 659 -17.64 1.87 -16.50
N ARG A 660 -16.44 2.27 -16.95
CA ARG A 660 -15.34 1.33 -17.23
C ARG A 660 -14.90 0.59 -15.97
N PHE A 661 -14.75 1.30 -14.86
CA PHE A 661 -14.42 0.72 -13.57
C PHE A 661 -15.48 -0.29 -13.10
N SER A 662 -16.76 0.03 -13.30
CA SER A 662 -17.86 -0.87 -12.95
C SER A 662 -17.85 -2.16 -13.79
N ILE A 663 -17.53 -2.07 -15.09
CA ILE A 663 -17.38 -3.24 -15.95
C ILE A 663 -16.23 -4.13 -15.45
N TRP A 664 -15.08 -3.54 -15.11
CA TRP A 664 -13.95 -4.29 -14.55
C TRP A 664 -14.30 -4.96 -13.21
N CYS A 665 -14.96 -4.23 -12.31
CA CYS A 665 -15.41 -4.77 -11.03
C CYS A 665 -16.40 -5.93 -11.24
N PHE A 666 -17.30 -5.82 -12.21
CA PHE A 666 -18.25 -6.86 -12.55
C PHE A 666 -17.54 -8.15 -13.01
N VAL A 667 -16.51 -8.04 -13.86
CA VAL A 667 -15.67 -9.19 -14.25
C VAL A 667 -15.02 -9.85 -13.03
N GLY A 668 -14.44 -9.07 -12.14
CA GLY A 668 -13.83 -9.60 -10.91
C GLY A 668 -14.84 -10.34 -10.03
N VAL A 669 -16.01 -9.74 -9.84
CA VAL A 669 -17.12 -10.35 -9.09
C VAL A 669 -17.52 -11.69 -9.71
N LEU A 670 -17.65 -11.77 -11.04
CA LEU A 670 -17.94 -13.03 -11.73
C LEU A 670 -16.87 -14.09 -11.50
N ILE A 671 -15.58 -13.72 -11.55
CA ILE A 671 -14.46 -14.63 -11.29
C ILE A 671 -14.50 -15.13 -9.83
N TYR A 672 -14.79 -14.25 -8.88
CA TYR A 672 -14.86 -14.62 -7.47
C TYR A 672 -16.01 -15.60 -7.20
N PHE A 673 -17.23 -15.28 -7.63
CA PHE A 673 -18.39 -16.14 -7.39
C PHE A 673 -18.36 -17.44 -8.22
N GLY A 674 -17.74 -17.40 -9.40
CA GLY A 674 -17.61 -18.57 -10.29
C GLY A 674 -16.48 -19.52 -9.90
N TYR A 675 -15.34 -18.99 -9.43
CA TYR A 675 -14.13 -19.77 -9.14
C TYR A 675 -13.60 -19.53 -7.71
N GLY A 676 -13.32 -18.27 -7.36
CA GLY A 676 -12.57 -17.94 -6.14
C GLY A 676 -13.21 -18.44 -4.85
N MET A 677 -14.51 -18.25 -4.68
CA MET A 677 -15.26 -18.70 -3.49
C MET A 677 -15.23 -20.22 -3.29
N TRP A 678 -15.16 -20.98 -4.38
CA TRP A 678 -15.22 -22.44 -4.35
C TRP A 678 -13.85 -23.10 -4.20
N ASN A 679 -12.81 -22.41 -4.66
CA ASN A 679 -11.45 -22.93 -4.73
C ASN A 679 -10.50 -22.21 -3.76
N SER A 680 -11.01 -21.27 -2.95
CA SER A 680 -10.32 -20.64 -1.83
C SER A 680 -9.73 -21.72 -0.91
N THR A 681 -8.49 -21.52 -0.51
CA THR A 681 -7.78 -22.44 0.38
C THR A 681 -8.54 -22.61 1.70
N LEU A 682 -9.18 -21.55 2.20
CA LEU A 682 -10.01 -21.61 3.41
C LEU A 682 -11.25 -22.49 3.23
N GLU A 683 -11.88 -22.48 2.05
CA GLU A 683 -13.01 -23.37 1.75
C GLU A 683 -12.56 -24.83 1.60
N ILE A 684 -11.41 -25.07 0.96
CA ILE A 684 -10.85 -26.41 0.80
C ILE A 684 -10.52 -27.00 2.17
N THR A 685 -9.77 -26.27 3.01
CA THR A 685 -9.44 -26.71 4.38
C THR A 685 -10.67 -26.88 5.25
N ALA A 686 -11.68 -26.00 5.13
CA ALA A 686 -12.94 -26.17 5.86
C ALA A 686 -13.66 -27.47 5.46
N ARG A 687 -13.72 -27.79 4.16
CA ARG A 687 -14.30 -29.03 3.66
C ARG A 687 -13.52 -30.26 4.10
N GLU A 688 -12.19 -30.20 4.06
CA GLU A 688 -11.34 -31.28 4.56
C GLU A 688 -11.60 -31.53 6.06
N ASN A 689 -11.65 -30.47 6.87
CA ASN A 689 -11.96 -30.57 8.30
C ASN A 689 -13.37 -31.13 8.56
N GLU A 690 -14.38 -30.75 7.77
CA GLU A 690 -15.74 -31.32 7.86
C GLU A 690 -15.74 -32.82 7.51
N VAL A 691 -15.01 -33.22 6.46
CA VAL A 691 -14.87 -34.64 6.07
C VAL A 691 -14.15 -35.43 7.16
N HIS A 692 -13.06 -34.89 7.73
CA HIS A 692 -12.35 -35.51 8.85
C HIS A 692 -13.25 -35.66 10.08
N ALA A 693 -13.98 -34.63 10.49
CA ALA A 693 -14.90 -34.68 11.62
C ALA A 693 -16.02 -35.73 11.41
N SER A 694 -16.58 -35.81 10.19
CA SER A 694 -17.60 -36.82 9.86
C SER A 694 -17.05 -38.25 9.87
N THR A 695 -15.76 -38.42 9.54
CA THR A 695 -15.08 -39.72 9.57
C THR A 695 -14.84 -40.20 11.01
N TYR A 696 -14.46 -39.29 11.91
CA TYR A 696 -14.33 -39.58 13.35
C TYR A 696 -15.68 -39.93 13.99
N GLN A 697 -16.74 -39.16 13.72
CA GLN A 697 -18.08 -39.48 14.23
C GLN A 697 -18.58 -40.85 13.78
N ARG A 698 -18.19 -41.30 12.58
CA ARG A 698 -18.54 -42.63 12.07
C ARG A 698 -17.76 -43.74 12.74
N TYR A 699 -16.55 -43.46 13.23
CA TYR A 699 -15.75 -44.39 14.02
C TYR A 699 -16.31 -44.55 15.44
N ASP A 700 -16.67 -43.46 16.12
CA ASP A 700 -17.29 -43.53 17.46
C ASP A 700 -18.61 -44.31 17.47
N GLN A 701 -19.46 -44.10 16.46
CA GLN A 701 -20.71 -44.88 16.31
C GLN A 701 -20.47 -46.39 16.08
N GLY A 702 -19.30 -46.78 15.57
CA GLY A 702 -18.93 -48.18 15.37
C GLY A 702 -18.27 -48.84 16.59
N VAL A 703 -17.80 -48.05 17.56
CA VAL A 703 -17.17 -48.56 18.80
C VAL A 703 -18.21 -48.77 19.90
N ASP A 704 -19.30 -47.98 19.92
CA ASP A 704 -20.39 -48.13 20.89
C ASP A 704 -21.31 -49.35 20.65
N GLU A 705 -21.28 -50.00 19.47
CA GLU A 705 -22.03 -51.25 19.23
C GLU A 705 -21.23 -52.53 19.56
N GLY A 706 -20.02 -52.38 20.12
CA GLY A 706 -19.09 -53.49 20.37
C GLY A 706 -18.76 -53.79 21.84
N PHE A 707 -19.42 -53.16 22.82
CA PHE A 707 -19.22 -53.43 24.26
C PHE A 707 -20.47 -53.96 24.96
#